data_AF-A0A511MQK9-F1
#
_entry.id   AF-A0A511MQK9-F1
#
_cell.length_a   1.000
_cell.length_b   1.000
_cell.length_c   1.000
_cell.angle_alpha   90.00
_cell.angle_beta   90.00
_cell.angle_gamma   90.00
#
_symmetry.space_group_name_H-M   'P 1'
#
loop_
_entity.id
_entity.type
_entity.pdbx_description
1 polymer ?
#
loop_
_entity_poly.entity_id
_entity_poly.type
_entity_poly.pdbx_seq_one_letter_code
_entity_poly.pdbx_strand_id
1 'polypeptide(L)'
;MVFVGRTDLLELIDTLIEVPATDAVRPPKPVLVVEGCGGSGRTALLNKVLDKWKGHTPSVLVRPLERPFDVHNPLRTVLAAAMLGLSADIPGYAVAFHRVVIAQIVIAEDFDGIPPEEQLDKLHLLLNRYKRRSALIGFVRNLINLAGSLAANIQVPGAQVIAPGVANAISDAVVDRLMGGRLMSRFTWGPNAAWFAHQDLGLRLDAEHTLIQLSNNARSTDPIIRRGVDDVLVGAFLADLRHSVAKVNWRTSNILLLIDDGDASAATSFTGSLLRVRQSIAATNARLSDPLALVTVSSGALVDGLVGQVPAPTVLPEPLAPPRIGAAGSPWARVRLPELGLSDVQLMAKDVDPYLSENIGESIFRLTRGHPAGTDYLLRRIKQDRDLVGDLDGLLRSPGPETGTTVEQYLLRVFVRGLSVHKLFRRELSTALVTVSAARHKTEAQGLVALLPAGVEHDSPLFQLRSMWSAATSGGEDRLPALARLLGLRALAARTEGQDWARVFGHLRDSVAAGDRASRLHHARLLSGRDAVVDELAELLPELSSAQWLRLFDEVVETPDPTARDRDLIDGDDRAHTLREYLAVLVALVPAFESDIRITAPEQKSVLCSRIEHSYEKLADHALDKLPFLLRANRYHGLAVQFQ
;
A
#
# COMPACT_ATOMS: atom_id res chain seq x y z
N MET A 1 -9.27 8.33 -14.92
CA MET A 1 -7.96 7.66 -14.81
C MET A 1 -8.18 6.21 -15.17
N VAL A 2 -7.40 5.67 -16.12
CA VAL A 2 -7.47 4.25 -16.48
C VAL A 2 -6.64 3.48 -15.46
N PHE A 3 -7.28 2.60 -14.68
CA PHE A 3 -6.56 1.62 -13.87
C PHE A 3 -6.06 0.52 -14.82
N VAL A 4 -4.74 0.32 -14.87
CA VAL A 4 -4.07 -0.63 -15.77
C VAL A 4 -3.31 -1.67 -14.96
N GLY A 5 -3.28 -2.91 -15.47
CA GLY A 5 -2.56 -4.03 -14.86
C GLY A 5 -3.25 -4.61 -13.63
N ARG A 6 -2.51 -5.49 -12.93
CA ARG A 6 -2.90 -6.10 -11.63
C ARG A 6 -4.19 -6.91 -11.70
N THR A 7 -4.47 -7.51 -12.86
CA THR A 7 -5.65 -8.33 -13.13
C THR A 7 -5.79 -9.45 -12.11
N ASP A 8 -4.71 -10.18 -11.81
CA ASP A 8 -4.70 -11.28 -10.84
C ASP A 8 -5.17 -10.83 -9.46
N LEU A 9 -4.81 -9.61 -9.03
CA LEU A 9 -5.26 -9.05 -7.75
C LEU A 9 -6.74 -8.64 -7.78
N LEU A 10 -7.22 -8.12 -8.91
CA LEU A 10 -8.65 -7.82 -9.07
C LEU A 10 -9.48 -9.11 -9.07
N GLU A 11 -9.04 -10.14 -9.80
CA GLU A 11 -9.68 -11.46 -9.83
C GLU A 11 -9.70 -12.12 -8.44
N LEU A 12 -8.62 -11.93 -7.68
CA LEU A 12 -8.53 -12.37 -6.30
C LEU A 12 -9.61 -11.70 -5.42
N ILE A 13 -9.75 -10.38 -5.56
CA ILE A 13 -10.77 -9.60 -4.84
C ILE A 13 -12.18 -10.01 -5.29
N ASP A 14 -12.39 -10.26 -6.57
CA ASP A 14 -13.68 -10.72 -7.09
C ASP A 14 -14.05 -12.08 -6.49
N THR A 15 -13.10 -13.01 -6.41
CA THR A 15 -13.31 -14.32 -5.76
C THR A 15 -13.68 -14.17 -4.27
N LEU A 16 -13.14 -13.15 -3.60
CA LEU A 16 -13.51 -12.81 -2.22
C LEU A 16 -14.92 -12.22 -2.10
N ILE A 17 -15.44 -11.57 -3.14
CA ILE A 17 -16.78 -10.96 -3.12
C ILE A 17 -17.85 -11.96 -3.57
N GLU A 18 -17.57 -12.74 -4.61
CA GLU A 18 -18.52 -13.67 -5.21
C GLU A 18 -18.83 -14.87 -4.30
N VAL A 19 -20.11 -15.06 -3.99
CA VAL A 19 -20.66 -16.23 -3.33
C VAL A 19 -21.17 -17.16 -4.42
N PRO A 20 -20.48 -18.27 -4.72
CA PRO A 20 -20.99 -19.22 -5.71
C PRO A 20 -22.27 -19.88 -5.22
N ALA A 21 -23.13 -20.23 -6.18
CA ALA A 21 -24.54 -20.59 -5.99
C ALA A 21 -24.83 -21.90 -5.21
N THR A 22 -23.84 -22.54 -4.58
CA THR A 22 -24.00 -23.84 -3.92
C THR A 22 -24.13 -23.73 -2.39
N ASP A 23 -25.12 -24.44 -1.82
CA ASP A 23 -25.50 -24.51 -0.39
C ASP A 23 -24.43 -25.09 0.57
N ALA A 24 -23.17 -25.21 0.16
CA ALA A 24 -22.13 -25.70 1.04
C ALA A 24 -21.74 -24.61 2.06
N VAL A 25 -21.82 -24.95 3.36
CA VAL A 25 -21.28 -24.16 4.47
C VAL A 25 -19.80 -23.88 4.19
N ARG A 26 -19.46 -22.66 3.79
CA ARG A 26 -18.08 -22.28 3.50
C ARG A 26 -17.40 -21.66 4.72
N PRO A 27 -16.09 -21.88 4.88
CA PRO A 27 -15.31 -21.15 5.86
C PRO A 27 -15.43 -19.63 5.60
N PRO A 28 -15.37 -18.81 6.65
CA PRO A 28 -15.39 -17.36 6.52
C PRO A 28 -14.27 -16.91 5.59
N LYS A 29 -14.58 -15.98 4.69
CA LYS A 29 -13.59 -15.46 3.75
C LYS A 29 -12.62 -14.53 4.49
N PRO A 30 -11.31 -14.65 4.26
CA PRO A 30 -10.34 -13.86 5.00
C PRO A 30 -10.45 -12.37 4.68
N VAL A 31 -10.03 -11.55 5.64
CA VAL A 31 -9.69 -10.15 5.38
C VAL A 31 -8.46 -10.09 4.48
N LEU A 32 -8.52 -9.34 3.38
CA LEU A 32 -7.38 -9.14 2.48
C LEU A 32 -6.68 -7.82 2.80
N VAL A 33 -5.40 -7.89 3.13
CA VAL A 33 -4.52 -6.74 3.33
C VAL A 33 -3.61 -6.57 2.12
N VAL A 34 -3.71 -5.44 1.42
CA VAL A 34 -2.87 -5.11 0.27
C VAL A 34 -1.79 -4.11 0.69
N GLU A 35 -0.54 -4.55 0.70
CA GLU A 35 0.61 -3.78 1.19
C GLU A 35 1.34 -3.07 0.05
N GLY A 36 1.68 -1.78 0.22
CA GLY A 36 2.43 -1.03 -0.78
C GLY A 36 3.02 0.27 -0.23
N CYS A 37 4.15 0.70 -0.78
CA CYS A 37 4.84 1.91 -0.37
C CYS A 37 4.03 3.18 -0.73
N GLY A 38 4.52 4.36 -0.37
CA GLY A 38 3.90 5.62 -0.78
C GLY A 38 3.87 5.74 -2.29
N GLY A 39 2.69 5.96 -2.90
CA GLY A 39 2.53 6.10 -4.35
C GLY A 39 2.33 4.80 -5.15
N SER A 40 2.30 3.64 -4.48
CA SER A 40 2.06 2.32 -5.09
C SER A 40 0.67 2.11 -5.71
N GLY A 41 -0.22 3.11 -5.72
CA GLY A 41 -1.56 3.00 -6.32
C GLY A 41 -2.59 2.22 -5.47
N ARG A 42 -2.36 2.07 -4.17
CA ARG A 42 -3.29 1.45 -3.20
C ARG A 42 -4.70 2.04 -3.26
N THR A 43 -4.83 3.36 -3.16
CA THR A 43 -6.13 4.05 -3.27
C THR A 43 -6.78 3.84 -4.64
N ALA A 44 -5.99 3.84 -5.72
CA ALA A 44 -6.50 3.62 -7.07
C ALA A 44 -7.07 2.20 -7.25
N LEU A 45 -6.45 1.19 -6.62
CA LEU A 45 -6.99 -0.18 -6.58
C LEU A 45 -8.35 -0.20 -5.88
N LEU A 46 -8.48 0.41 -4.70
CA LEU A 46 -9.75 0.43 -3.96
C LEU A 46 -10.85 1.16 -4.74
N ASN A 47 -10.54 2.29 -5.37
CA ASN A 47 -11.50 2.98 -6.22
C ASN A 47 -11.94 2.11 -7.41
N LYS A 48 -11.01 1.39 -8.05
CA LYS A 48 -11.34 0.49 -9.17
C LYS A 48 -12.25 -0.67 -8.74
N VAL A 49 -11.97 -1.27 -7.59
CA VAL A 49 -12.81 -2.33 -7.00
C VAL A 49 -14.18 -1.78 -6.67
N LEU A 50 -14.24 -0.61 -6.06
CA LEU A 50 -15.49 0.06 -5.73
C LEU A 50 -16.31 0.36 -6.99
N ASP A 51 -15.72 0.95 -8.02
CA ASP A 51 -16.42 1.28 -9.27
C ASP A 51 -16.99 0.02 -9.96
N LYS A 52 -16.28 -1.11 -9.85
CA LYS A 52 -16.76 -2.40 -10.38
C LYS A 52 -17.98 -2.94 -9.61
N TRP A 53 -17.94 -2.87 -8.28
CA TRP A 53 -18.93 -3.54 -7.42
C TRP A 53 -20.07 -2.63 -6.93
N LYS A 54 -19.90 -1.31 -7.03
CA LYS A 54 -20.96 -0.33 -6.75
C LYS A 54 -22.15 -0.59 -7.68
N GLY A 55 -23.31 -0.83 -7.09
CA GLY A 55 -24.54 -1.19 -7.80
C GLY A 55 -24.77 -2.70 -7.96
N HIS A 56 -23.75 -3.54 -7.79
CA HIS A 56 -23.87 -5.00 -7.80
C HIS A 56 -24.11 -5.57 -6.40
N THR A 57 -23.44 -5.02 -5.39
CA THR A 57 -23.55 -5.40 -3.97
C THR A 57 -23.33 -4.17 -3.06
N PRO A 58 -23.88 -4.12 -1.83
CA PRO A 58 -23.60 -3.00 -0.92
C PRO A 58 -22.10 -2.87 -0.71
N SER A 59 -21.57 -1.70 -1.08
CA SER A 59 -20.13 -1.45 -1.16
C SER A 59 -19.82 -0.07 -0.59
N VAL A 60 -18.85 0.01 0.33
CA VAL A 60 -18.39 1.27 0.90
C VAL A 60 -16.87 1.35 0.90
N LEU A 61 -16.34 2.52 0.54
CA LEU A 61 -14.94 2.89 0.75
C LEU A 61 -14.85 3.86 1.92
N VAL A 62 -14.15 3.46 2.98
CA VAL A 62 -13.87 4.27 4.16
C VAL A 62 -12.42 4.76 4.09
N ARG A 63 -12.22 6.06 4.33
CA ARG A 63 -10.92 6.74 4.36
C ARG A 63 -10.68 7.30 5.75
N PRO A 64 -10.18 6.48 6.69
CA PRO A 64 -10.06 6.81 8.11
C PRO A 64 -9.24 8.07 8.38
N LEU A 65 -8.35 8.48 7.47
CA LEU A 65 -7.50 9.66 7.62
C LEU A 65 -8.18 10.99 7.21
N GLU A 66 -9.39 10.97 6.67
CA GLU A 66 -10.16 12.20 6.43
C GLU A 66 -10.84 12.64 7.75
N ARG A 67 -11.06 13.95 7.97
CA ARG A 67 -11.66 14.43 9.23
C ARG A 67 -13.20 14.26 9.23
N PRO A 68 -13.84 14.15 10.41
CA PRO A 68 -13.33 14.23 11.78
C PRO A 68 -12.89 12.87 12.37
N PHE A 69 -11.99 12.92 13.36
CA PHE A 69 -11.53 11.74 14.08
C PHE A 69 -11.92 11.82 15.56
N ASP A 70 -12.52 10.75 16.09
CA ASP A 70 -12.64 10.57 17.54
C ASP A 70 -11.39 9.83 18.06
N VAL A 71 -10.48 10.59 18.69
CA VAL A 71 -9.23 10.04 19.28
C VAL A 71 -9.52 9.10 20.45
N HIS A 72 -10.64 9.29 21.15
CA HIS A 72 -11.01 8.49 22.32
C HIS A 72 -11.77 7.22 21.93
N ASN A 73 -12.42 7.19 20.76
CA ASN A 73 -13.14 6.03 20.24
C ASN A 73 -12.86 5.79 18.76
N PRO A 74 -11.63 5.40 18.38
CA PRO A 74 -11.21 5.39 16.98
C PRO A 74 -12.04 4.42 16.12
N LEU A 75 -12.43 3.25 16.64
CA LEU A 75 -13.26 2.28 15.91
C LEU A 75 -14.62 2.83 15.48
N ARG A 76 -15.29 3.62 16.34
CA ARG A 76 -16.68 4.10 16.10
C ARG A 76 -16.79 4.94 14.85
N THR A 77 -15.71 5.66 14.54
CA THR A 77 -15.59 6.53 13.38
C THR A 77 -15.64 5.72 12.07
N VAL A 78 -14.88 4.63 11.99
CA VAL A 78 -14.93 3.69 10.85
C VAL A 78 -16.25 2.92 10.79
N LEU A 79 -16.76 2.48 11.95
CA LEU A 79 -18.03 1.76 12.03
C LEU A 79 -19.21 2.62 11.54
N ALA A 80 -19.27 3.88 11.96
CA ALA A 80 -20.31 4.81 11.52
C ALA A 80 -20.21 5.08 10.01
N ALA A 81 -19.01 5.30 9.48
CA ALA A 81 -18.79 5.47 8.04
C ALA A 81 -19.21 4.22 7.24
N ALA A 82 -18.87 3.03 7.74
CA ALA A 82 -19.27 1.77 7.13
C ALA A 82 -20.79 1.59 7.13
N MET A 83 -21.46 1.82 8.27
CA MET A 83 -22.91 1.74 8.38
C MET A 83 -23.60 2.68 7.39
N LEU A 84 -23.22 3.96 7.38
CA LEU A 84 -23.84 4.97 6.53
C LEU A 84 -23.61 4.67 5.04
N GLY A 85 -22.40 4.25 4.66
CA GLY A 85 -22.09 3.94 3.27
C GLY A 85 -22.75 2.66 2.77
N LEU A 86 -22.91 1.65 3.63
CA LEU A 86 -23.64 0.43 3.31
C LEU A 86 -25.16 0.61 3.32
N SER A 87 -25.66 1.66 4.00
CA SER A 87 -27.04 2.13 3.88
C SER A 87 -27.33 2.89 2.58
N ALA A 88 -26.43 2.90 1.58
CA ALA A 88 -26.77 3.35 0.24
C ALA A 88 -27.82 2.44 -0.43
N ASP A 89 -28.60 2.98 -1.38
CA ASP A 89 -29.70 2.23 -2.02
C ASP A 89 -29.22 1.34 -3.14
N ILE A 90 -29.43 0.03 -2.97
CA ILE A 90 -29.32 -0.97 -4.02
C ILE A 90 -30.68 -1.64 -4.12
N PRO A 91 -31.35 -1.60 -5.28
CA PRO A 91 -32.66 -2.20 -5.46
C PRO A 91 -32.70 -3.67 -5.00
N GLY A 92 -33.59 -3.96 -4.06
CA GLY A 92 -33.76 -5.30 -3.49
C GLY A 92 -32.74 -5.71 -2.43
N TYR A 93 -31.83 -4.81 -2.02
CA TYR A 93 -30.81 -5.07 -1.02
C TYR A 93 -30.77 -3.94 0.03
N ALA A 94 -31.74 -3.95 0.95
CA ALA A 94 -31.80 -2.98 2.03
C ALA A 94 -31.01 -3.46 3.26
N VAL A 95 -29.89 -2.80 3.54
CA VAL A 95 -29.12 -3.02 4.77
C VAL A 95 -29.63 -2.10 5.87
N ALA A 96 -29.90 -2.68 7.04
CA ALA A 96 -30.32 -1.96 8.24
C ALA A 96 -29.53 -2.42 9.47
N PHE A 97 -29.24 -1.48 10.37
CA PHE A 97 -28.30 -1.68 11.48
C PHE A 97 -28.95 -1.51 12.86
N HIS A 98 -29.95 -2.33 13.17
CA HIS A 98 -30.72 -2.20 14.41
C HIS A 98 -29.89 -2.41 15.67
N ARG A 99 -29.07 -3.47 15.72
CA ARG A 99 -28.25 -3.81 16.91
C ARG A 99 -27.17 -2.77 17.15
N VAL A 100 -26.50 -2.33 16.09
CA VAL A 100 -25.46 -1.30 16.25
C VAL A 100 -26.07 0.02 16.72
N VAL A 101 -27.24 0.41 16.19
CA VAL A 101 -27.94 1.61 16.65
C VAL A 101 -28.36 1.49 18.12
N ILE A 102 -28.88 0.33 18.56
CA ILE A 102 -29.18 0.08 19.99
C ILE A 102 -27.91 0.27 20.83
N ALA A 103 -26.79 -0.36 20.45
CA ALA A 103 -25.54 -0.25 21.19
C ALA A 103 -25.06 1.20 21.31
N GLN A 104 -25.09 1.96 20.20
CA GLN A 104 -24.65 3.36 20.19
C GLN A 104 -25.58 4.26 21.02
N ILE A 105 -26.89 4.01 21.01
CA ILE A 105 -27.86 4.72 21.88
C ILE A 105 -27.52 4.49 23.34
N VAL A 106 -27.28 3.24 23.72
CA VAL A 106 -27.01 2.86 25.12
C VAL A 106 -25.66 3.38 25.60
N ILE A 107 -24.64 3.30 24.75
CA ILE A 107 -23.30 3.86 25.01
C ILE A 107 -23.33 5.38 25.23
N ALA A 108 -24.24 6.10 24.56
CA ALA A 108 -24.36 7.55 24.72
C ALA A 108 -24.97 7.97 26.06
N GLU A 109 -25.66 7.06 26.76
CA GLU A 109 -26.34 7.32 28.03
C GLU A 109 -25.49 6.88 29.22
N ASP A 110 -25.43 7.68 30.28
CA ASP A 110 -24.68 7.33 31.49
C ASP A 110 -25.57 6.60 32.51
N PHE A 111 -25.13 5.41 32.91
CA PHE A 111 -25.78 4.58 33.92
C PHE A 111 -24.96 4.51 35.22
N ASP A 112 -23.79 5.13 35.25
CA ASP A 112 -22.93 5.11 36.43
C ASP A 112 -23.57 5.89 37.59
N GLY A 113 -23.38 5.39 38.81
CA GLY A 113 -23.98 5.96 40.02
C GLY A 113 -25.51 5.78 40.16
N ILE A 114 -26.19 5.11 39.23
CA ILE A 114 -27.63 4.80 39.32
C ILE A 114 -27.83 3.43 39.98
N PRO A 115 -28.78 3.27 40.94
CA PRO A 115 -29.10 1.97 41.51
C PRO A 115 -29.49 0.93 40.45
N PRO A 116 -29.11 -0.36 40.59
CA PRO A 116 -29.37 -1.39 39.58
C PRO A 116 -30.84 -1.52 39.16
N GLU A 117 -31.78 -1.36 40.08
CA GLU A 117 -33.22 -1.44 39.81
C GLU A 117 -33.70 -0.27 38.94
N GLU A 118 -33.15 0.94 39.16
CA GLU A 118 -33.49 2.14 38.38
C GLU A 118 -32.79 2.19 37.01
N GLN A 119 -31.66 1.48 36.85
CA GLN A 119 -30.95 1.39 35.58
C GLN A 119 -31.80 0.71 34.50
N LEU A 120 -32.58 -0.31 34.85
CA LEU A 120 -33.46 -1.02 33.92
C LEU A 120 -34.61 -0.13 33.44
N ASP A 121 -35.28 0.57 34.37
CA ASP A 121 -36.34 1.53 34.04
C ASP A 121 -35.80 2.64 33.12
N LYS A 122 -34.60 3.15 33.42
CA LYS A 122 -33.93 4.16 32.58
C LYS A 122 -33.60 3.63 31.19
N LEU A 123 -33.11 2.40 31.07
CA LEU A 123 -32.83 1.75 29.78
C LEU A 123 -34.11 1.62 28.94
N HIS A 124 -35.21 1.18 29.54
CA HIS A 124 -36.50 1.06 28.84
C HIS A 124 -37.02 2.41 28.37
N LEU A 125 -36.95 3.44 29.23
CA LEU A 125 -37.31 4.82 28.87
C LEU A 125 -36.45 5.34 27.71
N LEU A 126 -35.14 5.08 27.73
CA LEU A 126 -34.21 5.46 26.68
C LEU A 126 -34.56 4.81 25.34
N LEU A 127 -34.73 3.49 25.31
CA LEU A 127 -35.08 2.76 24.09
C LEU A 127 -36.47 3.17 23.56
N ASN A 128 -37.43 3.44 24.45
CA ASN A 128 -38.75 3.94 24.09
C ASN A 128 -38.70 5.35 23.48
N ARG A 129 -37.82 6.24 23.98
CA ARG A 129 -37.59 7.58 23.40
C ARG A 129 -37.17 7.48 21.93
N TYR A 130 -36.24 6.59 21.61
CA TYR A 130 -35.72 6.41 20.25
C TYR A 130 -36.61 5.54 19.33
N LYS A 131 -37.77 5.05 19.80
CA LYS A 131 -38.85 4.58 18.92
C LYS A 131 -39.51 5.73 18.15
N ARG A 132 -39.40 6.97 18.65
CA ARG A 132 -39.93 8.16 17.97
C ARG A 132 -39.01 8.54 16.80
N ARG A 133 -39.58 8.60 15.60
CA ARG A 133 -38.85 8.91 14.35
C ARG A 133 -37.96 10.16 14.47
N SER A 134 -38.49 11.26 15.01
CA SER A 134 -37.75 12.53 15.14
C SER A 134 -36.52 12.42 16.04
N ALA A 135 -36.62 11.67 17.16
CA ALA A 135 -35.49 11.42 18.04
C ALA A 135 -34.42 10.56 17.35
N LEU A 136 -34.85 9.54 16.59
CA LEU A 136 -33.95 8.68 15.84
C LEU A 136 -33.24 9.41 14.69
N ILE A 137 -33.94 10.30 13.97
CA ILE A 137 -33.33 11.18 12.96
C ILE A 137 -32.26 12.06 13.60
N GLY A 138 -32.56 12.68 14.73
CA GLY A 138 -31.59 13.51 15.47
C GLY A 138 -30.34 12.73 15.87
N PHE A 139 -30.51 11.48 16.31
CA PHE A 139 -29.42 10.58 16.66
C PHE A 139 -28.56 10.19 15.44
N VAL A 140 -29.20 9.74 14.35
CA VAL A 140 -28.49 9.39 13.12
C VAL A 140 -27.73 10.59 12.55
N ARG A 141 -28.30 11.79 12.64
CA ARG A 141 -27.61 13.02 12.26
C ARG A 141 -26.33 13.25 13.08
N ASN A 142 -26.36 12.97 14.38
CA ASN A 142 -25.16 13.06 15.22
C ASN A 142 -24.13 11.99 14.82
N LEU A 143 -24.56 10.78 14.45
CA LEU A 143 -23.66 9.75 13.91
C LEU A 143 -23.06 10.16 12.55
N ILE A 144 -23.82 10.82 11.68
CA ILE A 144 -23.29 11.38 10.42
C ILE A 144 -22.24 12.44 10.70
N ASN A 145 -22.47 13.31 11.68
CA ASN A 145 -21.47 14.30 12.08
C ASN A 145 -20.20 13.64 12.66
N LEU A 146 -20.34 12.50 13.35
CA LEU A 146 -19.22 11.71 13.85
C LEU A 146 -18.47 10.98 12.72
N ALA A 147 -19.17 10.55 11.67
CA ALA A 147 -18.57 9.93 10.48
C ALA A 147 -18.00 10.95 9.47
N GLY A 148 -18.49 12.19 9.45
CA GLY A 148 -18.09 13.26 8.52
C GLY A 148 -17.90 12.81 7.07
N SER A 149 -16.76 13.16 6.45
CA SER A 149 -16.46 12.85 5.04
C SER A 149 -15.84 11.46 4.80
N LEU A 150 -15.72 10.64 5.85
CA LEU A 150 -14.91 9.41 5.83
C LEU A 150 -15.39 8.35 4.83
N ALA A 151 -16.68 8.31 4.52
CA ALA A 151 -17.20 7.41 3.50
C ALA A 151 -17.14 8.11 2.14
N ALA A 152 -16.16 7.74 1.31
CA ALA A 152 -15.92 8.37 0.01
C ALA A 152 -17.13 8.29 -0.95
N ASN A 153 -18.01 7.30 -0.76
CA ASN A 153 -19.24 7.13 -1.53
C ASN A 153 -20.38 8.06 -1.12
N ILE A 154 -20.25 8.77 0.01
CA ILE A 154 -21.23 9.76 0.50
C ILE A 154 -20.91 11.15 -0.07
N GLN A 155 -19.90 11.27 -0.95
CA GLN A 155 -19.52 12.54 -1.55
C GLN A 155 -20.61 13.08 -2.49
N VAL A 156 -21.11 14.27 -2.13
CA VAL A 156 -21.81 15.19 -3.02
C VAL A 156 -20.74 15.85 -3.91
N PRO A 157 -20.88 15.87 -5.24
CA PRO A 157 -19.93 16.57 -6.11
C PRO A 157 -19.75 18.03 -5.67
N GLY A 158 -18.50 18.43 -5.36
CA GLY A 158 -18.12 19.82 -5.10
C GLY A 158 -18.15 20.32 -3.65
N ALA A 159 -18.47 19.49 -2.65
CA ALA A 159 -18.51 19.91 -1.25
C ALA A 159 -17.57 19.09 -0.35
N GLN A 160 -16.61 19.74 0.31
CA GLN A 160 -15.75 19.13 1.34
C GLN A 160 -16.48 18.91 2.68
N VAL A 161 -17.69 19.44 2.82
CA VAL A 161 -18.56 19.32 4.00
C VAL A 161 -19.92 18.82 3.51
N ILE A 162 -20.47 17.78 4.14
CA ILE A 162 -21.84 17.33 3.84
C ILE A 162 -22.78 18.50 4.18
N ALA A 163 -23.38 19.11 3.16
CA ALA A 163 -24.31 20.20 3.37
C ALA A 163 -25.48 19.74 4.28
N PRO A 164 -25.98 20.58 5.21
CA PRO A 164 -27.03 20.18 6.17
C PRO A 164 -28.26 19.54 5.53
N GLY A 165 -28.65 19.97 4.33
CA GLY A 165 -29.76 19.39 3.56
C GLY A 165 -29.51 17.95 3.11
N VAL A 166 -28.26 17.58 2.84
CA VAL A 166 -27.86 16.22 2.44
C VAL A 166 -27.79 15.30 3.66
N ALA A 167 -27.30 15.81 4.80
CA ALA A 167 -27.31 15.08 6.06
C ALA A 167 -28.74 14.73 6.50
N ASN A 168 -29.71 15.62 6.26
CA ASN A 168 -31.13 15.35 6.53
C ASN A 168 -31.68 14.24 5.62
N ALA A 169 -31.43 14.31 4.30
CA ALA A 169 -31.88 13.29 3.36
C ALA A 169 -31.30 11.89 3.65
N ILE A 170 -30.02 11.82 3.99
CA ILE A 170 -29.37 10.56 4.40
C ILE A 170 -29.97 10.05 5.72
N SER A 171 -30.14 10.94 6.70
CA SER A 171 -30.73 10.58 8.00
C SER A 171 -32.14 10.02 7.83
N ASP A 172 -32.97 10.68 7.03
CA ASP A 172 -34.33 10.23 6.73
C ASP A 172 -34.33 8.86 6.05
N ALA A 173 -33.47 8.65 5.05
CA ALA A 173 -33.35 7.36 4.35
C ALA A 173 -32.88 6.22 5.27
N VAL A 174 -31.88 6.45 6.13
CA VAL A 174 -31.41 5.47 7.11
C VAL A 174 -32.51 5.14 8.12
N VAL A 175 -33.21 6.16 8.62
CA VAL A 175 -34.33 5.97 9.57
C VAL A 175 -35.50 5.22 8.93
N ASP A 176 -35.83 5.52 7.66
CA ASP A 176 -36.87 4.80 6.92
C ASP A 176 -36.57 3.31 6.82
N ARG A 177 -35.30 2.93 6.63
CA ARG A 177 -34.87 1.52 6.60
C ARG A 177 -34.91 0.87 7.97
N LEU A 178 -34.47 1.58 9.01
CA LEU A 178 -34.56 1.07 10.39
C LEU A 178 -36.02 0.82 10.78
N MET A 179 -36.94 1.69 10.37
CA MET A 179 -38.37 1.58 10.72
C MET A 179 -39.19 0.73 9.75
N GLY A 180 -38.61 0.24 8.64
CA GLY A 180 -39.27 -0.68 7.70
C GLY A 180 -40.25 -0.02 6.70
N GLY A 181 -40.08 1.26 6.38
CA GLY A 181 -40.95 1.99 5.46
C GLY A 181 -42.32 2.41 6.06
N ARG A 182 -43.27 2.86 5.20
CA ARG A 182 -44.55 3.52 5.60
C ARG A 182 -45.55 2.65 6.39
N LEU A 183 -45.27 1.37 6.65
CA LEU A 183 -46.14 0.46 7.42
C LEU A 183 -45.75 0.47 8.92
N MET A 184 -46.07 1.58 9.59
CA MET A 184 -45.52 1.99 10.90
C MET A 184 -46.09 1.35 12.19
N SER A 185 -47.01 0.37 12.15
CA SER A 185 -47.74 0.03 13.39
C SER A 185 -47.03 -0.92 14.38
N ARG A 186 -45.82 -1.43 14.12
CA ARG A 186 -45.18 -2.48 14.94
C ARG A 186 -43.65 -2.39 15.19
N PHE A 187 -43.02 -1.23 15.00
CA PHE A 187 -41.56 -1.12 15.25
C PHE A 187 -41.21 -1.37 16.73
N THR A 188 -40.40 -2.40 17.00
CA THR A 188 -39.91 -2.73 18.35
C THR A 188 -38.43 -3.11 18.34
N TRP A 189 -37.72 -2.71 19.40
CA TRP A 189 -36.32 -3.07 19.59
C TRP A 189 -36.13 -4.49 20.13
N GLY A 190 -37.15 -5.08 20.76
CA GLY A 190 -37.08 -6.33 21.54
C GLY A 190 -36.32 -7.47 20.87
N PRO A 191 -36.70 -7.89 19.64
CA PRO A 191 -36.01 -8.99 18.95
C PRO A 191 -34.53 -8.70 18.65
N ASN A 192 -34.16 -7.44 18.42
CA ASN A 192 -32.78 -7.05 18.15
C ASN A 192 -31.99 -6.84 19.44
N ALA A 193 -32.62 -6.35 20.52
CA ALA A 193 -32.00 -6.20 21.83
C ALA A 193 -31.71 -7.56 22.49
N ALA A 194 -32.56 -8.56 22.27
CA ALA A 194 -32.33 -9.93 22.76
C ALA A 194 -31.01 -10.53 22.24
N TRP A 195 -30.47 -10.04 21.12
CA TRP A 195 -29.19 -10.48 20.59
C TRP A 195 -28.03 -10.29 21.58
N PHE A 196 -28.06 -9.23 22.40
CA PHE A 196 -26.98 -8.94 23.35
C PHE A 196 -26.82 -10.00 24.45
N ALA A 197 -27.85 -10.83 24.69
CA ALA A 197 -27.79 -11.97 25.61
C ALA A 197 -26.90 -13.12 25.11
N HIS A 198 -26.89 -13.37 23.79
CA HIS A 198 -26.20 -14.52 23.20
C HIS A 198 -25.01 -14.14 22.31
N GLN A 199 -25.04 -12.95 21.70
CA GLN A 199 -24.00 -12.34 20.85
C GLN A 199 -23.50 -13.24 19.71
N ASP A 200 -24.34 -14.19 19.29
CA ASP A 200 -23.97 -15.29 18.38
C ASP A 200 -22.81 -16.17 18.86
N LEU A 201 -22.53 -16.13 20.16
CA LEU A 201 -21.52 -16.92 20.86
C LEU A 201 -22.14 -18.02 21.74
N GLY A 202 -23.47 -18.23 21.66
CA GLY A 202 -24.18 -19.20 22.48
C GLY A 202 -24.25 -18.84 23.97
N LEU A 203 -23.95 -17.58 24.31
CA LEU A 203 -24.02 -17.09 25.68
C LEU A 203 -25.48 -17.08 26.18
N ARG A 204 -25.63 -17.13 27.50
CA ARG A 204 -26.93 -17.06 28.20
C ARG A 204 -26.94 -15.91 29.20
N LEU A 205 -26.56 -14.72 28.73
CA LEU A 205 -26.54 -13.51 29.54
C LEU A 205 -27.93 -12.87 29.59
N ASP A 206 -28.12 -11.95 30.53
CA ASP A 206 -29.26 -11.04 30.49
C ASP A 206 -28.97 -9.90 29.49
N ALA A 207 -29.84 -9.70 28.51
CA ALA A 207 -29.62 -8.72 27.44
C ALA A 207 -29.59 -7.28 27.97
N GLU A 208 -30.46 -6.94 28.93
CA GLU A 208 -30.61 -5.59 29.45
C GLU A 208 -29.42 -5.22 30.33
N HIS A 209 -29.01 -6.15 31.19
CA HIS A 209 -27.80 -6.00 31.99
C HIS A 209 -26.55 -5.90 31.12
N THR A 210 -26.47 -6.68 30.04
CA THR A 210 -25.34 -6.61 29.08
C THR A 210 -25.28 -5.25 28.38
N LEU A 211 -26.42 -4.67 28.02
CA LEU A 211 -26.49 -3.32 27.44
C LEU A 211 -26.02 -2.24 28.43
N ILE A 212 -26.45 -2.32 29.69
CA ILE A 212 -25.99 -1.40 30.74
C ILE A 212 -24.46 -1.53 30.95
N GLN A 213 -23.96 -2.77 31.06
CA GLN A 213 -22.52 -3.04 31.16
C GLN A 213 -21.74 -2.51 29.96
N LEU A 214 -22.29 -2.65 28.74
CA LEU A 214 -21.67 -2.11 27.53
C LEU A 214 -21.48 -0.60 27.62
N SER A 215 -22.48 0.13 28.16
CA SER A 215 -22.36 1.58 28.39
C SER A 215 -21.28 1.92 29.41
N ASN A 216 -21.27 1.24 30.55
CA ASN A 216 -20.27 1.49 31.60
C ASN A 216 -18.86 1.19 31.10
N ASN A 217 -18.67 0.04 30.43
CA ASN A 217 -17.40 -0.38 29.85
C ASN A 217 -16.92 0.56 28.73
N ALA A 218 -17.84 1.16 27.98
CA ALA A 218 -17.52 2.13 26.95
C ALA A 218 -16.85 3.41 27.50
N ARG A 219 -16.95 3.70 28.79
CA ARG A 219 -16.27 4.84 29.44
C ARG A 219 -14.92 4.46 30.06
N SER A 220 -14.61 3.18 30.13
CA SER A 220 -13.35 2.70 30.73
C SER A 220 -12.13 3.20 29.97
N THR A 221 -11.04 3.51 30.69
CA THR A 221 -9.74 3.82 30.10
C THR A 221 -8.88 2.57 29.87
N ASP A 222 -9.31 1.40 30.35
CA ASP A 222 -8.59 0.13 30.20
C ASP A 222 -8.67 -0.36 28.74
N PRO A 223 -7.53 -0.52 28.03
CA PRO A 223 -7.49 -1.02 26.66
C PRO A 223 -8.13 -2.40 26.46
N ILE A 224 -8.10 -3.28 27.46
CA ILE A 224 -8.71 -4.62 27.38
C ILE A 224 -10.23 -4.48 27.37
N ILE A 225 -10.78 -3.69 28.31
CA ILE A 225 -12.23 -3.43 28.40
C ILE A 225 -12.72 -2.73 27.13
N ARG A 226 -11.96 -1.72 26.66
CA ARG A 226 -12.24 -0.99 25.42
C ARG A 226 -12.29 -1.91 24.19
N ARG A 227 -11.36 -2.85 24.08
CA ARG A 227 -11.40 -3.88 23.02
C ARG A 227 -12.64 -4.77 23.13
N GLY A 228 -13.09 -5.12 24.34
CA GLY A 228 -14.33 -5.87 24.53
C GLY A 228 -15.56 -5.11 24.02
N VAL A 229 -15.64 -3.80 24.29
CA VAL A 229 -16.71 -2.93 23.76
C VAL A 229 -16.68 -2.89 22.22
N ASP A 230 -15.48 -2.73 21.66
CA ASP A 230 -15.25 -2.72 20.23
C ASP A 230 -15.67 -4.05 19.55
N ASP A 231 -15.39 -5.18 20.20
CA ASP A 231 -15.78 -6.52 19.72
C ASP A 231 -17.32 -6.71 19.77
N VAL A 232 -18.01 -6.21 20.80
CA VAL A 232 -19.48 -6.24 20.85
C VAL A 232 -20.10 -5.39 19.73
N LEU A 233 -19.54 -4.20 19.46
CA LEU A 233 -20.00 -3.32 18.38
C LEU A 233 -19.83 -3.96 17.00
N VAL A 234 -18.67 -4.59 16.73
CA VAL A 234 -18.42 -5.29 15.48
C VAL A 234 -19.26 -6.57 15.37
N GLY A 235 -19.50 -7.28 16.47
CA GLY A 235 -20.43 -8.41 16.52
C GLY A 235 -21.85 -8.00 16.15
N ALA A 236 -22.34 -6.89 16.72
CA ALA A 236 -23.66 -6.33 16.40
C ALA A 236 -23.76 -5.96 14.91
N PHE A 237 -22.68 -5.37 14.36
CA PHE A 237 -22.59 -5.03 12.95
C PHE A 237 -22.70 -6.26 12.05
N LEU A 238 -21.91 -7.31 12.30
CA LEU A 238 -21.97 -8.56 11.54
C LEU A 238 -23.35 -9.24 11.64
N ALA A 239 -23.98 -9.22 12.82
CA ALA A 239 -25.31 -9.77 13.02
C ALA A 239 -26.38 -9.03 12.21
N ASP A 240 -26.31 -7.70 12.15
CA ASP A 240 -27.20 -6.87 11.33
C ASP A 240 -26.98 -7.10 9.82
N LEU A 241 -25.71 -7.25 9.38
CA LEU A 241 -25.39 -7.62 8.00
C LEU A 241 -25.96 -9.00 7.66
N ARG A 242 -25.76 -10.02 8.50
CA ARG A 242 -26.31 -11.37 8.30
C ARG A 242 -27.82 -11.33 8.16
N HIS A 243 -28.49 -10.60 9.05
CA HIS A 243 -29.95 -10.46 9.02
C HIS A 243 -30.43 -9.76 7.74
N SER A 244 -29.66 -8.82 7.21
CA SER A 244 -29.96 -8.13 5.95
C SER A 244 -29.76 -9.07 4.75
N VAL A 245 -28.65 -9.80 4.68
CA VAL A 245 -28.35 -10.75 3.58
C VAL A 245 -29.35 -11.89 3.53
N ALA A 246 -29.78 -12.41 4.68
CA ALA A 246 -30.76 -13.51 4.76
C ALA A 246 -32.13 -13.18 4.14
N LYS A 247 -32.43 -11.90 3.87
CA LYS A 247 -33.67 -11.48 3.18
C LYS A 247 -33.54 -11.48 1.66
N VAL A 248 -32.32 -11.63 1.13
CA VAL A 248 -31.99 -11.45 -0.28
C VAL A 248 -31.51 -12.79 -0.87
N ASN A 249 -32.45 -13.74 -1.03
CA ASN A 249 -32.15 -15.14 -1.40
C ASN A 249 -31.61 -15.36 -2.82
N TRP A 250 -31.53 -14.34 -3.67
CA TRP A 250 -31.25 -14.45 -5.11
C TRP A 250 -29.93 -13.83 -5.56
N ARG A 251 -29.08 -13.37 -4.62
CA ARG A 251 -27.81 -12.69 -4.93
C ARG A 251 -26.61 -13.58 -4.60
N THR A 252 -25.62 -13.53 -5.49
CA THR A 252 -24.39 -14.33 -5.46
C THR A 252 -23.18 -13.52 -4.97
N SER A 253 -23.37 -12.50 -4.12
CA SER A 253 -22.27 -11.61 -3.71
C SER A 253 -22.40 -11.14 -2.27
N ASN A 254 -21.26 -11.09 -1.57
CA ASN A 254 -21.13 -10.56 -0.21
C ASN A 254 -21.16 -9.03 -0.19
N ILE A 255 -21.39 -8.47 0.99
CA ILE A 255 -21.25 -7.03 1.27
C ILE A 255 -19.77 -6.67 1.28
N LEU A 256 -19.39 -5.57 0.64
CA LEU A 256 -18.01 -5.16 0.46
C LEU A 256 -17.67 -3.92 1.31
N LEU A 257 -16.67 -4.06 2.18
CA LEU A 257 -16.05 -2.95 2.89
C LEU A 257 -14.62 -2.79 2.40
N LEU A 258 -14.30 -1.58 1.94
CA LEU A 258 -12.98 -1.18 1.50
C LEU A 258 -12.44 -0.13 2.49
N ILE A 259 -11.21 -0.30 2.96
CA ILE A 259 -10.56 0.66 3.86
C ILE A 259 -9.27 1.16 3.21
N ASP A 260 -9.25 2.45 2.87
CA ASP A 260 -8.01 3.16 2.52
C ASP A 260 -7.22 3.41 3.81
N ASP A 261 -5.90 3.30 3.81
CA ASP A 261 -5.07 3.52 5.01
C ASP A 261 -5.43 2.68 6.24
N GLY A 262 -5.36 1.35 6.10
CA GLY A 262 -5.50 0.37 7.17
C GLY A 262 -4.58 0.60 8.38
N ASP A 263 -3.48 1.33 8.20
CA ASP A 263 -2.53 1.68 9.26
C ASP A 263 -3.06 2.73 10.25
N ALA A 264 -4.14 3.43 9.90
CA ALA A 264 -4.78 4.37 10.82
C ALA A 264 -5.31 3.63 12.05
N SER A 265 -5.21 4.27 13.23
CA SER A 265 -5.63 3.65 14.51
C SER A 265 -7.07 3.13 14.46
N ALA A 266 -7.98 3.90 13.87
CA ALA A 266 -9.38 3.54 13.67
C ALA A 266 -9.56 2.27 12.82
N ALA A 267 -8.82 2.16 11.71
CA ALA A 267 -8.87 1.00 10.83
C ALA A 267 -8.20 -0.23 11.47
N THR A 268 -7.10 -0.03 12.19
CA THR A 268 -6.41 -1.09 12.95
C THR A 268 -7.34 -1.65 14.03
N SER A 269 -7.98 -0.79 14.83
CA SER A 269 -8.97 -1.21 15.84
C SER A 269 -10.14 -1.97 15.20
N PHE A 270 -10.75 -1.44 14.15
CA PHE A 270 -11.86 -2.10 13.45
C PHE A 270 -11.47 -3.46 12.89
N THR A 271 -10.33 -3.54 12.19
CA THR A 271 -9.84 -4.79 11.59
C THR A 271 -9.49 -5.82 12.66
N GLY A 272 -8.83 -5.40 13.74
CA GLY A 272 -8.51 -6.27 14.88
C GLY A 272 -9.78 -6.84 15.53
N SER A 273 -10.77 -6.01 15.80
CA SER A 273 -12.06 -6.45 16.35
C SER A 273 -12.82 -7.38 15.42
N LEU A 274 -12.85 -7.09 14.11
CA LEU A 274 -13.47 -7.97 13.12
C LEU A 274 -12.86 -9.38 13.14
N LEU A 275 -11.53 -9.47 13.16
CA LEU A 275 -10.82 -10.75 13.19
C LEU A 275 -11.08 -11.53 14.48
N ARG A 276 -11.05 -10.86 15.64
CA ARG A 276 -11.36 -11.49 16.93
C ARG A 276 -12.80 -11.99 16.98
N VAL A 277 -13.78 -11.18 16.59
CA VAL A 277 -15.19 -11.57 16.56
C VAL A 277 -15.43 -12.77 15.65
N ARG A 278 -14.83 -12.77 14.45
CA ARG A 278 -14.90 -13.93 13.53
C ARG A 278 -14.31 -15.19 14.15
N GLN A 279 -13.18 -15.07 14.83
CA GLN A 279 -12.54 -16.19 15.54
C GLN A 279 -13.43 -16.72 16.68
N SER A 280 -14.03 -15.84 17.48
CA SER A 280 -14.93 -16.22 18.57
C SER A 280 -16.19 -16.92 18.04
N ILE A 281 -16.79 -16.42 16.95
CA ILE A 281 -17.93 -17.07 16.31
C ILE A 281 -17.54 -18.44 15.76
N ALA A 282 -16.42 -18.54 15.05
CA ALA A 282 -15.93 -19.81 14.51
C ALA A 282 -15.68 -20.86 15.61
N ALA A 283 -15.19 -20.44 16.78
CA ALA A 283 -14.95 -21.32 17.92
C ALA A 283 -16.24 -21.93 18.50
N THR A 284 -17.40 -21.31 18.28
CA THR A 284 -18.69 -21.82 18.78
C THR A 284 -19.27 -22.95 17.93
N ASN A 285 -18.65 -23.26 16.78
CA ASN A 285 -19.19 -24.15 15.74
C ASN A 285 -20.58 -23.75 15.22
N ALA A 286 -21.05 -22.54 15.52
CA ALA A 286 -22.28 -22.01 14.96
C ALA A 286 -22.09 -21.85 13.44
N ARG A 287 -22.96 -22.49 12.65
CA ARG A 287 -22.95 -22.42 11.17
C ARG A 287 -23.55 -21.09 10.68
N LEU A 288 -22.94 -19.98 11.08
CA LEU A 288 -23.37 -18.66 10.67
C LEU A 288 -22.59 -18.22 9.44
N SER A 289 -23.29 -17.66 8.45
CA SER A 289 -22.66 -17.08 7.27
C SER A 289 -21.85 -15.83 7.65
N ASP A 290 -20.75 -15.60 6.93
CA ASP A 290 -19.98 -14.36 7.05
C ASP A 290 -20.30 -13.45 5.85
N PRO A 291 -21.13 -12.42 6.04
CA PRO A 291 -21.66 -11.63 4.94
C PRO A 291 -20.68 -10.57 4.42
N LEU A 292 -19.56 -10.36 5.10
CA LEU A 292 -18.66 -9.22 4.86
C LEU A 292 -17.37 -9.67 4.16
N ALA A 293 -17.08 -9.08 3.01
CA ALA A 293 -15.75 -9.08 2.41
C ALA A 293 -15.04 -7.78 2.82
N LEU A 294 -13.88 -7.87 3.47
CA LEU A 294 -13.06 -6.72 3.83
C LEU A 294 -11.76 -6.73 3.01
N VAL A 295 -11.51 -5.64 2.28
CA VAL A 295 -10.22 -5.36 1.66
C VAL A 295 -9.68 -4.06 2.25
N THR A 296 -8.48 -4.11 2.81
CA THR A 296 -7.81 -2.94 3.37
C THR A 296 -6.44 -2.77 2.74
N VAL A 297 -6.03 -1.54 2.48
CA VAL A 297 -4.68 -1.23 1.97
C VAL A 297 -3.79 -0.70 3.09
N SER A 298 -2.51 -1.04 3.10
CA SER A 298 -1.59 -0.72 4.21
C SER A 298 -0.18 -0.42 3.69
N SER A 299 0.60 0.39 4.42
CA SER A 299 2.04 0.57 4.21
C SER A 299 2.87 -0.50 4.95
N GLY A 300 2.21 -1.48 5.57
CA GLY A 300 2.81 -2.58 6.31
C GLY A 300 2.82 -2.40 7.82
N ALA A 301 2.20 -1.35 8.39
CA ALA A 301 2.14 -1.14 9.84
C ALA A 301 0.95 -1.86 10.50
N LEU A 302 -0.12 -2.15 9.73
CA LEU A 302 -1.32 -2.82 10.23
C LEU A 302 -0.99 -4.16 10.90
N VAL A 303 -0.10 -4.96 10.30
CA VAL A 303 0.27 -6.27 10.85
C VAL A 303 0.92 -6.13 12.22
N ASP A 304 1.87 -5.18 12.33
CA ASP A 304 2.61 -4.95 13.56
C ASP A 304 1.69 -4.35 14.65
N GLY A 305 0.72 -3.51 14.26
CA GLY A 305 -0.31 -2.97 15.18
C GLY A 305 -1.28 -4.01 15.74
N LEU A 306 -1.38 -5.18 15.11
CA LEU A 306 -2.24 -6.29 15.52
C LEU A 306 -1.49 -7.45 16.19
N VAL A 307 -0.17 -7.34 16.35
CA VAL A 307 0.65 -8.35 17.03
C VAL A 307 0.13 -8.63 18.44
N GLY A 308 0.02 -9.91 18.77
CA GLY A 308 -0.49 -10.39 20.07
C GLY A 308 -2.00 -10.25 20.27
N GLN A 309 -2.73 -9.64 19.32
CA GLN A 309 -4.19 -9.52 19.39
C GLN A 309 -4.91 -10.58 18.54
N VAL A 310 -4.31 -10.98 17.43
CA VAL A 310 -4.84 -11.94 16.46
C VAL A 310 -3.68 -12.79 15.91
N PRO A 311 -3.96 -13.98 15.32
CA PRO A 311 -2.93 -14.78 14.65
C PRO A 311 -2.24 -14.01 13.53
N ALA A 312 -0.98 -14.35 13.23
CA ALA A 312 -0.25 -13.73 12.11
C ALA A 312 -0.97 -13.97 10.76
N PRO A 313 -0.96 -13.00 9.83
CA PRO A 313 -1.61 -13.14 8.54
C PRO A 313 -0.87 -14.14 7.66
N THR A 314 -1.61 -14.85 6.81
CA THR A 314 -1.00 -15.66 5.75
C THR A 314 -0.39 -14.74 4.69
N VAL A 315 0.86 -14.97 4.32
CA VAL A 315 1.53 -14.26 3.22
C VAL A 315 1.19 -14.96 1.92
N LEU A 316 0.56 -14.23 0.99
CA LEU A 316 0.24 -14.76 -0.32
C LEU A 316 1.46 -14.60 -1.23
N PRO A 317 2.01 -15.70 -1.77
CA PRO A 317 3.13 -15.62 -2.68
C PRO A 317 2.69 -15.08 -4.05
N GLU A 318 3.64 -14.51 -4.77
CA GLU A 318 3.50 -14.25 -6.21
C GLU A 318 3.97 -15.49 -7.00
N PRO A 319 3.28 -15.88 -8.09
CA PRO A 319 2.04 -15.31 -8.63
C PRO A 319 0.81 -15.66 -7.77
N LEU A 320 -0.20 -14.80 -7.80
CA LEU A 320 -1.42 -14.97 -6.99
C LEU A 320 -2.25 -16.13 -7.53
N ALA A 321 -2.47 -17.14 -6.68
CA ALA A 321 -3.34 -18.28 -6.99
C ALA A 321 -4.71 -18.11 -6.30
N PRO A 322 -5.80 -17.85 -7.04
CA PRO A 322 -7.14 -17.57 -6.49
C PRO A 322 -7.71 -18.63 -5.52
N PRO A 323 -7.58 -19.96 -5.75
CA PRO A 323 -8.33 -20.93 -4.95
C PRO A 323 -7.79 -21.17 -3.53
N ARG A 324 -6.64 -20.57 -3.14
CA ARG A 324 -6.01 -20.89 -1.85
C ARG A 324 -6.49 -20.05 -0.66
N ILE A 325 -7.13 -18.92 -0.93
CA ILE A 325 -7.44 -17.92 0.12
C ILE A 325 -8.55 -18.39 1.08
N GLY A 326 -9.44 -19.30 0.67
CA GLY A 326 -10.44 -19.91 1.56
C GLY A 326 -10.08 -21.30 2.09
N ALA A 327 -9.09 -21.97 1.51
CA ALA A 327 -8.76 -23.37 1.84
C ALA A 327 -7.86 -23.48 3.08
N ALA A 328 -7.12 -22.42 3.43
CA ALA A 328 -6.12 -22.45 4.49
C ALA A 328 -6.66 -22.19 5.91
N GLY A 329 -7.96 -21.95 6.08
CA GLY A 329 -8.57 -21.66 7.40
C GLY A 329 -8.04 -20.40 8.10
N SER A 330 -7.25 -19.58 7.40
CA SER A 330 -6.65 -18.37 7.96
C SER A 330 -7.66 -17.22 7.96
N PRO A 331 -7.83 -16.47 9.07
CA PRO A 331 -8.84 -15.42 9.17
C PRO A 331 -8.50 -14.17 8.34
N TRP A 332 -7.25 -14.05 7.90
CA TRP A 332 -6.77 -12.94 7.07
C TRP A 332 -5.47 -13.28 6.33
N ALA A 333 -5.28 -12.60 5.21
CA ALA A 333 -4.14 -12.77 4.34
C ALA A 333 -3.60 -11.41 3.91
N ARG A 334 -2.29 -11.36 3.66
CA ARG A 334 -1.61 -10.18 3.12
C ARG A 334 -0.99 -10.49 1.76
N VAL A 335 -1.04 -9.50 0.88
CA VAL A 335 -0.48 -9.54 -0.47
C VAL A 335 0.24 -8.23 -0.73
N ARG A 336 1.37 -8.30 -1.42
CA ARG A 336 2.07 -7.11 -1.90
C ARG A 336 1.37 -6.56 -3.13
N LEU A 337 1.27 -5.25 -3.23
CA LEU A 337 0.83 -4.58 -4.44
C LEU A 337 2.02 -4.49 -5.42
N PRO A 338 2.00 -5.21 -6.55
CA PRO A 338 3.11 -5.19 -7.50
C PRO A 338 3.19 -3.83 -8.22
N GLU A 339 4.40 -3.44 -8.62
CA GLU A 339 4.60 -2.31 -9.53
C GLU A 339 3.99 -2.61 -10.91
N LEU A 340 3.78 -1.58 -11.73
CA LEU A 340 3.25 -1.75 -13.09
C LEU A 340 4.29 -2.43 -13.98
N GLY A 341 3.86 -3.38 -14.82
CA GLY A 341 4.74 -3.96 -15.84
C GLY A 341 5.02 -2.97 -16.98
N LEU A 342 6.02 -3.27 -17.83
CA LEU A 342 6.32 -2.46 -19.02
C LEU A 342 5.08 -2.32 -19.92
N SER A 343 4.36 -3.42 -20.17
CA SER A 343 3.13 -3.45 -20.96
C SER A 343 2.04 -2.53 -20.38
N ASP A 344 1.92 -2.48 -19.05
CA ASP A 344 0.98 -1.60 -18.37
C ASP A 344 1.34 -0.12 -18.60
N VAL A 345 2.63 0.21 -18.47
CA VAL A 345 3.12 1.59 -18.70
C VAL A 345 2.94 1.99 -20.17
N GLN A 346 3.22 1.10 -21.12
CA GLN A 346 2.96 1.33 -22.54
C GLN A 346 1.47 1.53 -22.84
N LEU A 347 0.58 0.78 -22.18
CA LEU A 347 -0.86 0.99 -22.33
C LEU A 347 -1.29 2.36 -21.77
N MET A 348 -0.76 2.76 -20.61
CA MET A 348 -1.01 4.10 -20.06
C MET A 348 -0.45 5.21 -20.96
N ALA A 349 0.66 4.97 -21.66
CA ALA A 349 1.26 5.92 -22.59
C ALA A 349 0.38 6.18 -23.83
N LYS A 350 -0.57 5.29 -24.17
CA LYS A 350 -1.52 5.53 -25.28
C LYS A 350 -2.41 6.75 -25.05
N ASP A 351 -2.69 7.09 -23.79
CA ASP A 351 -3.44 8.31 -23.44
C ASP A 351 -2.62 9.59 -23.69
N VAL A 352 -1.30 9.48 -23.84
CA VAL A 352 -0.38 10.57 -24.16
C VAL A 352 -0.21 10.68 -25.67
N ASP A 353 0.19 9.57 -26.30
CA ASP A 353 0.29 9.43 -27.74
C ASP A 353 0.15 7.93 -28.14
N PRO A 354 -0.87 7.57 -28.95
CA PRO A 354 -1.09 6.17 -29.33
C PRO A 354 -0.04 5.62 -30.31
N TYR A 355 0.68 6.47 -31.04
CA TYR A 355 1.68 6.06 -32.03
C TYR A 355 3.08 5.95 -31.42
N LEU A 356 3.38 6.74 -30.38
CA LEU A 356 4.66 6.72 -29.67
C LEU A 356 4.59 6.01 -28.31
N SER A 357 3.50 5.30 -28.02
CA SER A 357 3.25 4.71 -26.70
C SER A 357 4.32 3.71 -26.26
N GLU A 358 4.93 2.99 -27.21
CA GLU A 358 5.99 2.03 -26.93
C GLU A 358 7.26 2.74 -26.44
N ASN A 359 7.73 3.74 -27.19
CA ASN A 359 8.93 4.52 -26.87
C ASN A 359 8.76 5.35 -25.59
N ILE A 360 7.61 6.02 -25.45
CA ILE A 360 7.29 6.79 -24.24
C ILE A 360 7.17 5.84 -23.05
N GLY A 361 6.49 4.71 -23.23
CA GLY A 361 6.28 3.72 -22.19
C GLY A 361 7.59 3.10 -21.70
N GLU A 362 8.50 2.74 -22.61
CA GLU A 362 9.83 2.22 -22.28
C GLU A 362 10.68 3.25 -21.54
N SER A 363 10.69 4.50 -22.01
CA SER A 363 11.46 5.59 -21.39
C SER A 363 10.98 5.89 -19.97
N ILE A 364 9.66 5.97 -19.76
CA ILE A 364 9.08 6.18 -18.44
C ILE A 364 9.28 4.95 -17.55
N PHE A 365 9.11 3.74 -18.08
CA PHE A 365 9.34 2.52 -17.30
C PHE A 365 10.79 2.38 -16.86
N ARG A 366 11.77 2.77 -17.68
CA ARG A 366 13.19 2.77 -17.30
C ARG A 366 13.45 3.71 -16.11
N LEU A 367 12.80 4.87 -16.09
CA LEU A 367 12.91 5.85 -15.01
C LEU A 367 12.14 5.42 -13.74
N THR A 368 10.89 4.98 -13.87
CA THR A 368 10.00 4.72 -12.72
C THR A 368 10.05 3.28 -12.24
N ARG A 369 10.55 2.36 -13.05
CA ARG A 369 10.45 0.90 -12.90
C ARG A 369 9.01 0.44 -12.58
N GLY A 370 8.03 1.16 -13.13
CA GLY A 370 6.62 0.83 -12.96
C GLY A 370 5.94 1.48 -11.74
N HIS A 371 6.63 2.30 -10.95
CA HIS A 371 6.02 2.93 -9.78
C HIS A 371 4.80 3.80 -10.14
N PRO A 372 3.56 3.44 -9.74
CA PRO A 372 2.33 4.01 -10.31
C PRO A 372 2.22 5.52 -10.21
N ALA A 373 2.44 6.11 -9.03
CA ALA A 373 2.33 7.56 -8.87
C ALA A 373 3.42 8.31 -9.67
N GLY A 374 4.61 7.71 -9.82
CA GLY A 374 5.66 8.27 -10.66
C GLY A 374 5.29 8.20 -12.14
N THR A 375 4.89 7.02 -12.60
CA THR A 375 4.48 6.78 -13.99
C THR A 375 3.34 7.70 -14.41
N ASP A 376 2.25 7.72 -13.65
CA ASP A 376 1.08 8.53 -13.97
C ASP A 376 1.42 10.03 -13.94
N TYR A 377 2.17 10.50 -12.94
CA TYR A 377 2.56 11.91 -12.87
C TYR A 377 3.41 12.33 -14.08
N LEU A 378 4.43 11.54 -14.44
CA LEU A 378 5.34 11.87 -15.54
C LEU A 378 4.65 11.77 -16.90
N LEU A 379 3.80 10.76 -17.13
CA LEU A 379 3.00 10.66 -18.35
C LEU A 379 2.06 11.86 -18.52
N ARG A 380 1.44 12.36 -17.44
CA ARG A 380 0.63 13.57 -17.50
C ARG A 380 1.45 14.82 -17.83
N ARG A 381 2.68 14.92 -17.30
CA ARG A 381 3.59 16.03 -17.61
C ARG A 381 4.00 16.00 -19.09
N ILE A 382 4.37 14.84 -19.60
CA ILE A 382 4.69 14.65 -21.03
C ILE A 382 3.48 14.98 -21.92
N LYS A 383 2.26 14.63 -21.48
CA LYS A 383 1.04 14.99 -22.21
C LYS A 383 0.84 16.49 -22.31
N GLN A 384 1.28 17.26 -21.31
CA GLN A 384 1.21 18.72 -21.30
C GLN A 384 2.33 19.35 -22.13
N ASP A 385 3.51 18.73 -22.13
CA ASP A 385 4.70 19.20 -22.82
C ASP A 385 5.48 18.00 -23.39
N ARG A 386 5.37 17.84 -24.72
CA ARG A 386 5.88 16.66 -25.42
C ARG A 386 7.40 16.67 -25.59
N ASP A 387 8.03 17.83 -25.51
CA ASP A 387 9.49 17.95 -25.70
C ASP A 387 10.24 17.29 -24.51
N LEU A 388 9.57 17.08 -23.39
CA LEU A 388 10.09 16.43 -22.19
C LEU A 388 10.33 14.92 -22.33
N VAL A 389 9.86 14.27 -23.41
CA VAL A 389 10.16 12.83 -23.65
C VAL A 389 11.65 12.62 -23.90
N GLY A 390 12.29 13.55 -24.61
CA GLY A 390 13.71 13.47 -24.96
C GLY A 390 14.65 13.82 -23.82
N ASP A 391 14.15 14.56 -22.81
CA ASP A 391 14.95 15.07 -21.69
C ASP A 391 14.32 14.69 -20.33
N LEU A 392 14.49 13.42 -19.95
CA LEU A 392 14.00 12.91 -18.66
C LEU A 392 14.71 13.57 -17.46
N ASP A 393 15.98 13.97 -17.61
CA ASP A 393 16.72 14.65 -16.55
C ASP A 393 16.17 16.08 -16.34
N GLY A 394 15.92 16.81 -17.42
CA GLY A 394 15.23 18.11 -17.40
C GLY A 394 13.81 18.00 -16.87
N LEU A 395 13.06 16.94 -17.23
CA LEU A 395 11.73 16.67 -16.68
C LEU A 395 11.76 16.53 -15.15
N LEU A 396 12.73 15.79 -14.60
CA LEU A 396 12.89 15.63 -13.15
C LEU A 396 13.29 16.93 -12.45
N ARG A 397 14.14 17.75 -13.08
CA ARG A 397 14.57 19.06 -12.55
C ARG A 397 13.54 20.17 -12.75
N SER A 398 12.54 19.96 -13.60
CA SER A 398 11.49 20.94 -13.86
C SER A 398 10.69 21.25 -12.58
N PRO A 399 10.02 22.42 -12.52
CA PRO A 399 9.14 22.76 -11.40
C PRO A 399 8.07 21.67 -11.18
N GLY A 400 7.96 21.21 -9.95
CA GLY A 400 6.95 20.28 -9.47
C GLY A 400 5.61 20.98 -9.17
N PRO A 401 4.63 20.23 -8.65
CA PRO A 401 3.30 20.77 -8.39
C PRO A 401 3.25 21.63 -7.10
N GLU A 402 4.26 21.50 -6.23
CA GLU A 402 4.40 22.26 -4.99
C GLU A 402 5.41 23.38 -5.21
N THR A 403 5.07 24.60 -4.75
CA THR A 403 5.92 25.78 -4.91
C THR A 403 7.35 25.53 -4.39
N GLY A 404 8.36 25.89 -5.19
CA GLY A 404 9.78 25.75 -4.83
C GLY A 404 10.28 24.31 -4.76
N THR A 405 9.52 23.34 -5.28
CA THR A 405 9.88 21.91 -5.27
C THR A 405 10.02 21.42 -6.71
N THR A 406 11.06 20.64 -7.03
CA THR A 406 11.22 20.00 -8.35
C THR A 406 10.36 18.73 -8.47
N VAL A 407 10.19 18.21 -9.68
CA VAL A 407 9.48 16.93 -9.89
C VAL A 407 10.15 15.79 -9.13
N GLU A 408 11.48 15.67 -9.16
CA GLU A 408 12.22 14.65 -8.40
C GLU A 408 11.97 14.74 -6.89
N GLN A 409 12.01 15.96 -6.32
CA GLN A 409 11.76 16.18 -4.91
C GLN A 409 10.31 15.84 -4.54
N TYR A 410 9.35 16.20 -5.40
CA TYR A 410 7.94 15.85 -5.20
C TYR A 410 7.74 14.33 -5.20
N LEU A 411 8.31 13.60 -6.16
CA LEU A 411 8.21 12.14 -6.21
C LEU A 411 8.87 11.47 -5.01
N LEU A 412 10.01 11.98 -4.53
CA LEU A 412 10.62 11.50 -3.30
C LEU A 412 9.71 11.75 -2.06
N ARG A 413 9.06 12.93 -1.99
CA ARG A 413 8.08 13.25 -0.94
C ARG A 413 6.91 12.26 -0.91
N VAL A 414 6.51 11.69 -2.04
CA VAL A 414 5.45 10.66 -2.08
C VAL A 414 5.85 9.42 -1.26
N PHE A 415 7.09 8.95 -1.38
CA PHE A 415 7.60 7.86 -0.54
C PHE A 415 7.68 8.26 0.93
N VAL A 416 8.20 9.46 1.23
CA VAL A 416 8.34 9.96 2.60
C VAL A 416 6.98 10.10 3.31
N ARG A 417 5.96 10.62 2.63
CA ARG A 417 4.58 10.66 3.15
C ARG A 417 4.08 9.25 3.45
N GLY A 418 4.45 8.26 2.64
CA GLY A 418 4.15 6.84 2.88
C GLY A 418 4.76 6.26 4.15
N LEU A 419 5.81 6.88 4.71
CA LEU A 419 6.43 6.48 5.98
C LEU A 419 5.70 7.04 7.21
N SER A 420 4.73 7.93 7.01
CA SER A 420 3.91 8.49 8.07
C SER A 420 2.51 7.88 8.03
N VAL A 421 2.03 7.37 9.18
CA VAL A 421 0.63 6.91 9.32
C VAL A 421 -0.36 8.01 8.91
N HIS A 422 -0.04 9.27 9.22
CA HIS A 422 -0.88 10.43 8.91
C HIS A 422 -0.55 11.08 7.55
N LYS A 423 0.28 10.43 6.72
CA LYS A 423 0.75 10.95 5.42
C LYS A 423 1.42 12.32 5.47
N LEU A 424 1.97 12.68 6.63
CA LEU A 424 2.66 13.94 6.81
C LEU A 424 4.08 13.86 6.27
N PHE A 425 4.52 14.93 5.61
CA PHE A 425 5.91 15.08 5.22
C PHE A 425 6.76 15.46 6.44
N ARG A 426 7.88 14.75 6.64
CA ARG A 426 8.90 15.05 7.66
C ARG A 426 10.26 15.17 7.00
N ARG A 427 10.96 16.28 7.26
CA ARG A 427 12.25 16.59 6.63
C ARG A 427 13.34 15.60 7.06
N GLU A 428 13.27 15.12 8.29
CA GLU A 428 14.17 14.15 8.89
C GLU A 428 14.08 12.81 8.14
N LEU A 429 12.86 12.31 7.92
CA LEU A 429 12.61 11.09 7.15
C LEU A 429 13.03 11.23 5.68
N SER A 430 12.85 12.41 5.08
CA SER A 430 13.33 12.68 3.73
C SER A 430 14.85 12.63 3.65
N THR A 431 15.53 13.27 4.60
CA THR A 431 17.00 13.30 4.65
C THR A 431 17.55 11.90 4.89
N ALA A 432 16.92 11.13 5.78
CA ALA A 432 17.26 9.75 6.04
C ALA A 432 17.06 8.86 4.81
N LEU A 433 15.91 8.96 4.13
CA LEU A 433 15.63 8.20 2.89
C LEU A 433 16.71 8.45 1.82
N VAL A 434 17.10 9.71 1.62
CA VAL A 434 18.19 10.08 0.71
C VAL A 434 19.51 9.43 1.12
N THR A 435 19.87 9.48 2.41
CA THR A 435 21.11 8.86 2.92
C THR A 435 21.10 7.34 2.75
N VAL A 436 20.01 6.65 3.12
CA VAL A 436 19.93 5.18 3.01
C VAL A 436 19.77 4.69 1.57
N SER A 437 19.45 5.56 0.62
CA SER A 437 19.39 5.20 -0.80
C SER A 437 20.75 4.78 -1.38
N ALA A 438 21.85 5.11 -0.70
CA ALA A 438 23.20 4.63 -1.03
C ALA A 438 23.38 3.12 -0.79
N ALA A 439 22.75 2.58 0.27
CA ALA A 439 22.90 1.19 0.67
C ALA A 439 22.17 0.23 -0.29
N ARG A 440 22.82 -0.84 -0.74
CA ARG A 440 22.29 -1.84 -1.70
C ARG A 440 21.05 -2.57 -1.17
N HIS A 441 21.07 -2.90 0.12
CA HIS A 441 20.02 -3.66 0.81
C HIS A 441 19.79 -3.13 2.23
N LYS A 442 18.72 -3.62 2.88
CA LYS A 442 18.26 -3.16 4.20
C LYS A 442 19.35 -3.23 5.28
N THR A 443 20.14 -4.29 5.30
CA THR A 443 21.22 -4.47 6.29
C THR A 443 22.29 -3.38 6.19
N GLU A 444 22.76 -3.04 4.98
CA GLU A 444 23.67 -1.92 4.78
C GLU A 444 23.03 -0.59 5.20
N ALA A 445 21.74 -0.41 4.91
CA ALA A 445 21.01 0.79 5.27
C ALA A 445 20.89 0.97 6.78
N GLN A 446 20.75 -0.12 7.53
CA GLN A 446 20.79 -0.11 9.00
C GLN A 446 22.18 0.24 9.53
N GLY A 447 23.25 -0.15 8.82
CA GLY A 447 24.62 0.28 9.11
C GLY A 447 24.85 1.79 9.02
N LEU A 448 23.95 2.53 8.35
CA LEU A 448 24.00 3.99 8.21
C LEU A 448 23.28 4.74 9.33
N VAL A 449 22.65 4.07 10.31
CA VAL A 449 21.84 4.73 11.37
C VAL A 449 22.61 5.84 12.09
N ALA A 450 23.91 5.66 12.33
CA ALA A 450 24.77 6.67 12.97
C ALA A 450 24.94 7.97 12.16
N LEU A 451 24.62 7.96 10.87
CA LEU A 451 24.65 9.13 9.98
C LEU A 451 23.27 9.76 9.77
N LEU A 452 22.19 9.17 10.31
CA LEU A 452 20.84 9.67 10.11
C LEU A 452 20.51 10.85 11.05
N PRO A 453 19.55 11.71 10.69
CA PRO A 453 19.05 12.74 11.59
C PRO A 453 18.48 12.15 12.89
N ALA A 454 18.55 12.93 13.98
CA ALA A 454 17.96 12.55 15.26
C ALA A 454 16.47 12.18 15.11
N GLY A 455 16.05 11.12 15.80
CA GLY A 455 14.68 10.58 15.71
C GLY A 455 14.44 9.61 14.54
N VAL A 456 15.48 9.26 13.77
CA VAL A 456 15.43 8.19 12.77
C VAL A 456 16.41 7.08 13.15
N GLU A 457 15.93 6.16 13.99
CA GLU A 457 16.69 5.02 14.50
C GLU A 457 16.21 3.70 13.87
N HIS A 458 16.72 2.56 14.35
CA HIS A 458 16.39 1.22 13.83
C HIS A 458 14.90 0.86 13.93
N ASP A 459 14.19 1.44 14.89
CA ASP A 459 12.76 1.28 15.13
C ASP A 459 11.90 2.28 14.34
N SER A 460 12.52 3.19 13.60
CA SER A 460 11.79 4.18 12.81
C SER A 460 10.97 3.52 11.68
N PRO A 461 9.88 4.16 11.23
CA PRO A 461 9.06 3.65 10.13
C PRO A 461 9.85 3.38 8.85
N LEU A 462 10.98 4.07 8.64
CA LEU A 462 11.86 3.84 7.49
C LEU A 462 12.36 2.40 7.43
N PHE A 463 12.68 1.77 8.57
CA PHE A 463 13.19 0.40 8.62
C PHE A 463 12.13 -0.64 9.00
N GLN A 464 11.08 -0.25 9.72
CA GLN A 464 10.03 -1.18 10.16
C GLN A 464 9.01 -1.48 9.06
N LEU A 465 8.66 -0.51 8.21
CA LEU A 465 7.61 -0.70 7.21
C LEU A 465 8.04 -1.68 6.11
N ARG A 466 7.38 -2.83 6.08
CA ARG A 466 7.60 -3.93 5.11
C ARG A 466 7.35 -3.52 3.67
N SER A 467 6.54 -2.49 3.43
CA SER A 467 6.30 -2.02 2.06
C SER A 467 7.45 -1.19 1.49
N MET A 468 8.34 -0.67 2.35
CA MET A 468 9.50 0.13 1.94
C MET A 468 10.73 -0.75 1.63
N TRP A 469 10.81 -1.93 2.23
CA TRP A 469 11.94 -2.84 2.07
C TRP A 469 11.43 -4.20 1.66
N SER A 470 11.83 -4.64 0.47
CA SER A 470 11.27 -5.85 -0.10
C SER A 470 12.23 -6.56 -1.03
N ALA A 471 12.25 -7.88 -0.97
CA ALA A 471 12.92 -8.71 -1.95
C ALA A 471 12.18 -8.74 -3.29
N ALA A 472 12.92 -8.73 -4.40
CA ALA A 472 12.37 -8.95 -5.74
C ALA A 472 12.04 -10.42 -6.01
N THR A 473 12.71 -11.34 -5.32
CA THR A 473 12.53 -12.79 -5.41
C THR A 473 12.38 -13.37 -4.00
N SER A 474 11.65 -14.48 -3.89
CA SER A 474 11.52 -15.20 -2.62
C SER A 474 12.89 -15.59 -2.06
N GLY A 475 13.21 -15.12 -0.87
CA GLY A 475 14.52 -15.37 -0.21
C GLY A 475 15.65 -14.44 -0.65
N GLY A 476 15.38 -13.48 -1.55
CA GLY A 476 16.33 -12.41 -1.88
C GLY A 476 16.46 -11.36 -0.77
N GLU A 477 17.40 -10.45 -0.93
CA GLU A 477 17.60 -9.36 0.02
C GLU A 477 16.53 -8.27 -0.11
N ASP A 478 16.16 -7.69 1.02
CA ASP A 478 15.23 -6.56 1.07
C ASP A 478 15.88 -5.29 0.53
N ARG A 479 15.25 -4.68 -0.49
CA ARG A 479 15.72 -3.47 -1.16
C ARG A 479 14.65 -2.38 -1.19
N LEU A 480 15.10 -1.13 -1.33
CA LEU A 480 14.21 0.01 -1.57
C LEU A 480 13.53 -0.10 -2.94
N PRO A 481 12.35 0.51 -3.14
CA PRO A 481 11.78 0.71 -4.46
C PRO A 481 12.79 1.39 -5.38
N ALA A 482 12.94 0.87 -6.60
CA ALA A 482 13.98 1.34 -7.52
C ALA A 482 13.90 2.84 -7.82
N LEU A 483 12.70 3.39 -7.98
CA LEU A 483 12.50 4.84 -8.13
C LEU A 483 12.93 5.62 -6.88
N ALA A 484 12.61 5.14 -5.68
CA ALA A 484 13.02 5.79 -4.43
C ALA A 484 14.55 5.81 -4.30
N ARG A 485 15.21 4.68 -4.60
CA ARG A 485 16.68 4.57 -4.62
C ARG A 485 17.30 5.54 -5.64
N LEU A 486 16.79 5.56 -6.87
CA LEU A 486 17.29 6.45 -7.93
C LEU A 486 17.19 7.93 -7.54
N LEU A 487 16.00 8.37 -7.11
CA LEU A 487 15.77 9.76 -6.70
C LEU A 487 16.61 10.12 -5.46
N GLY A 488 16.74 9.20 -4.50
CA GLY A 488 17.55 9.39 -3.32
C GLY A 488 19.03 9.52 -3.64
N LEU A 489 19.59 8.67 -4.49
CA LEU A 489 20.99 8.76 -4.94
C LEU A 489 21.29 10.08 -5.65
N ARG A 490 20.40 10.53 -6.53
CA ARG A 490 20.52 11.83 -7.19
C ARG A 490 20.48 12.99 -6.20
N ALA A 491 19.53 12.95 -5.25
CA ALA A 491 19.44 13.95 -4.19
C ALA A 491 20.67 13.93 -3.26
N LEU A 492 21.29 12.76 -3.03
CA LEU A 492 22.53 12.64 -2.27
C LEU A 492 23.70 13.24 -3.03
N ALA A 493 23.80 13.01 -4.34
CA ALA A 493 24.82 13.58 -5.20
C ALA A 493 24.74 15.11 -5.32
N ALA A 494 23.53 15.66 -5.30
CA ALA A 494 23.30 17.11 -5.33
C ALA A 494 23.39 17.79 -3.95
N ARG A 495 23.58 17.04 -2.87
CA ARG A 495 23.54 17.55 -1.50
C ARG A 495 24.82 18.33 -1.18
N THR A 496 24.66 19.59 -0.79
CA THR A 496 25.75 20.48 -0.37
C THR A 496 25.90 20.61 1.15
N GLU A 497 24.88 20.23 1.93
CA GLU A 497 24.84 20.35 3.39
C GLU A 497 24.57 18.99 4.07
N GLY A 498 25.22 18.72 5.19
CA GLY A 498 25.01 17.53 6.01
C GLY A 498 25.93 16.35 5.64
N GLN A 499 25.39 15.14 5.61
CA GLN A 499 26.13 13.93 5.22
C GLN A 499 26.23 13.86 3.71
N ASP A 500 27.40 14.22 3.18
CA ASP A 500 27.68 14.26 1.75
C ASP A 500 27.97 12.87 1.16
N TRP A 501 28.09 12.82 -0.16
CA TRP A 501 28.37 11.60 -0.92
C TRP A 501 29.60 10.85 -0.39
N ALA A 502 30.70 11.57 -0.16
CA ALA A 502 31.97 10.98 0.25
C ALA A 502 31.86 10.33 1.64
N ARG A 503 31.21 11.00 2.59
CA ARG A 503 31.04 10.48 3.94
C ARG A 503 30.14 9.25 3.98
N VAL A 504 29.04 9.24 3.23
CA VAL A 504 28.11 8.10 3.20
C VAL A 504 28.75 6.87 2.55
N PHE A 505 29.33 7.01 1.36
CA PHE A 505 29.98 5.88 0.67
C PHE A 505 31.28 5.44 1.34
N GLY A 506 32.03 6.36 1.96
CA GLY A 506 33.17 6.01 2.81
C GLY A 506 32.75 5.11 3.97
N HIS A 507 31.70 5.50 4.70
CA HIS A 507 31.18 4.69 5.80
C HIS A 507 30.66 3.33 5.35
N LEU A 508 29.93 3.26 4.22
CA LEU A 508 29.46 1.99 3.66
C LEU A 508 30.63 1.08 3.30
N ARG A 509 31.62 1.58 2.54
CA ARG A 509 32.81 0.83 2.16
C ARG A 509 33.57 0.28 3.37
N ASP A 510 33.75 1.11 4.39
CA ASP A 510 34.52 0.75 5.59
C ASP A 510 33.76 -0.21 6.52
N SER A 511 32.43 -0.27 6.39
CA SER A 511 31.55 -1.16 7.16
C SER A 511 31.27 -2.50 6.46
N VAL A 512 31.76 -2.72 5.24
CA VAL A 512 31.57 -3.98 4.50
C VAL A 512 32.29 -5.12 5.22
N ALA A 513 31.63 -6.26 5.37
CA ALA A 513 32.23 -7.45 5.94
C ALA A 513 33.41 -7.94 5.08
N ALA A 514 34.47 -8.46 5.70
CA ALA A 514 35.71 -8.84 5.00
C ALA A 514 35.53 -9.86 3.85
N GLY A 515 34.45 -10.63 3.85
CA GLY A 515 34.12 -11.60 2.78
C GLY A 515 33.23 -11.04 1.65
N ASP A 516 32.64 -9.86 1.79
CA ASP A 516 31.75 -9.27 0.80
C ASP A 516 32.50 -8.36 -0.17
N ARG A 517 33.19 -9.01 -1.11
CA ARG A 517 33.99 -8.31 -2.13
C ARG A 517 33.13 -7.46 -3.05
N ALA A 518 31.92 -7.91 -3.39
CA ALA A 518 31.04 -7.23 -4.33
C ALA A 518 30.60 -5.86 -3.78
N SER A 519 30.12 -5.81 -2.54
CA SER A 519 29.72 -4.55 -1.92
C SER A 519 30.91 -3.61 -1.71
N ARG A 520 32.09 -4.11 -1.34
CA ARG A 520 33.29 -3.26 -1.22
C ARG A 520 33.65 -2.59 -2.54
N LEU A 521 33.72 -3.37 -3.63
CA LEU A 521 34.04 -2.84 -4.96
C LEU A 521 32.94 -1.89 -5.47
N HIS A 522 31.67 -2.21 -5.23
CA HIS A 522 30.55 -1.34 -5.54
C HIS A 522 30.70 0.06 -4.90
N HIS A 523 30.92 0.10 -3.58
CA HIS A 523 31.07 1.36 -2.84
C HIS A 523 32.37 2.07 -3.19
N ALA A 524 33.46 1.34 -3.44
CA ALA A 524 34.73 1.91 -3.90
C ALA A 524 34.59 2.62 -5.25
N ARG A 525 33.91 1.99 -6.22
CA ARG A 525 33.61 2.59 -7.51
C ARG A 525 32.79 3.87 -7.36
N LEU A 526 31.70 3.84 -6.59
CA LEU A 526 30.85 5.02 -6.40
C LEU A 526 31.55 6.13 -5.61
N LEU A 527 32.52 5.81 -4.75
CA LEU A 527 33.29 6.79 -3.98
C LEU A 527 34.42 7.42 -4.81
N SER A 528 35.20 6.59 -5.53
CA SER A 528 36.50 6.94 -6.10
C SER A 528 36.59 6.78 -7.63
N GLY A 529 35.50 6.39 -8.29
CA GLY A 529 35.44 6.18 -9.74
C GLY A 529 35.94 4.81 -10.19
N ARG A 530 35.98 4.62 -11.52
CA ARG A 530 36.37 3.36 -12.18
C ARG A 530 37.76 2.84 -11.80
N ASP A 531 38.74 3.73 -11.64
CA ASP A 531 40.14 3.35 -11.41
C ASP A 531 40.32 2.60 -10.08
N ALA A 532 39.41 2.81 -9.13
CA ALA A 532 39.43 2.13 -7.83
C ALA A 532 39.04 0.64 -7.89
N VAL A 533 38.53 0.15 -9.03
CA VAL A 533 38.06 -1.24 -9.16
C VAL A 533 38.64 -1.99 -10.36
N VAL A 534 39.14 -1.29 -11.38
CA VAL A 534 39.60 -1.89 -12.64
C VAL A 534 40.75 -2.88 -12.43
N ASP A 535 41.75 -2.53 -11.62
CA ASP A 535 42.91 -3.39 -11.39
C ASP A 535 42.51 -4.70 -10.71
N GLU A 536 41.69 -4.63 -9.66
CA GLU A 536 41.24 -5.83 -8.95
C GLU A 536 40.33 -6.69 -9.84
N LEU A 537 39.44 -6.08 -10.63
CA LEU A 537 38.61 -6.83 -11.59
C LEU A 537 39.45 -7.53 -12.67
N ALA A 538 40.56 -6.92 -13.10
CA ALA A 538 41.49 -7.50 -14.06
C ALA A 538 42.25 -8.70 -13.47
N GLU A 539 42.69 -8.60 -12.21
CA GLU A 539 43.35 -9.69 -11.48
C GLU A 539 42.42 -10.89 -11.26
N LEU A 540 41.14 -10.65 -10.98
CA LEU A 540 40.16 -11.70 -10.72
C LEU A 540 39.64 -12.42 -11.98
N LEU A 541 39.79 -11.80 -13.16
CA LEU A 541 39.30 -12.35 -14.42
C LEU A 541 39.87 -13.75 -14.76
N PRO A 542 41.18 -14.00 -14.63
CA PRO A 542 41.74 -15.34 -14.82
C PRO A 542 41.54 -16.28 -13.62
N GLU A 543 41.20 -15.76 -12.43
CA GLU A 543 41.08 -16.57 -11.19
C GLU A 543 39.68 -17.15 -11.00
N LEU A 544 38.64 -16.39 -11.34
CA LEU A 544 37.24 -16.79 -11.16
C LEU A 544 36.70 -17.46 -12.42
N SER A 545 35.74 -18.37 -12.25
CA SER A 545 34.96 -18.83 -13.40
C SER A 545 34.23 -17.63 -14.05
N SER A 546 34.09 -17.66 -15.37
CA SER A 546 33.42 -16.58 -16.13
C SER A 546 32.04 -16.22 -15.55
N ALA A 547 31.27 -17.21 -15.11
CA ALA A 547 29.96 -16.99 -14.49
C ALA A 547 30.03 -16.37 -13.08
N GLN A 548 31.08 -16.62 -12.31
CA GLN A 548 31.30 -15.94 -11.02
C GLN A 548 31.78 -14.51 -11.22
N TRP A 549 32.72 -14.30 -12.15
CA TRP A 549 33.22 -12.97 -12.48
C TRP A 549 32.12 -12.06 -13.02
N LEU A 550 31.30 -12.54 -13.95
CA LEU A 550 30.19 -11.77 -14.51
C LEU A 550 29.11 -11.44 -13.47
N ARG A 551 28.87 -12.31 -12.48
CA ARG A 551 27.99 -12.01 -11.35
C ARG A 551 28.57 -10.93 -10.44
N LEU A 552 29.87 -11.04 -10.10
CA LEU A 552 30.58 -10.00 -9.34
C LEU A 552 30.52 -8.67 -10.08
N PHE A 553 30.80 -8.66 -11.38
CA PHE A 553 30.75 -7.47 -12.21
C PHE A 553 29.37 -6.81 -12.19
N ASP A 554 28.29 -7.58 -12.37
CA ASP A 554 26.90 -7.07 -12.32
C ASP A 554 26.59 -6.38 -10.99
N GLU A 555 27.05 -6.96 -9.87
CA GLU A 555 26.87 -6.38 -8.54
C GLU A 555 27.67 -5.08 -8.36
N VAL A 556 28.90 -5.02 -8.89
CA VAL A 556 29.74 -3.83 -8.84
C VAL A 556 29.09 -2.70 -9.65
N VAL A 557 28.59 -3.00 -10.85
CA VAL A 557 28.03 -1.99 -11.76
C VAL A 557 26.53 -1.74 -11.61
N GLU A 558 25.87 -2.38 -10.64
CA GLU A 558 24.42 -2.35 -10.46
C GLU A 558 23.80 -0.94 -10.45
N THR A 559 24.52 0.05 -9.90
CA THR A 559 24.02 1.42 -9.72
C THR A 559 24.75 2.40 -10.66
N PRO A 560 24.07 3.25 -11.44
CA PRO A 560 24.75 4.30 -12.21
C PRO A 560 25.31 5.37 -11.29
N ASP A 561 26.45 5.98 -11.64
CA ASP A 561 27.03 7.10 -10.89
C ASP A 561 26.31 8.42 -11.27
N PRO A 562 25.44 8.98 -10.39
CA PRO A 562 24.77 10.25 -10.66
C PRO A 562 25.74 11.44 -10.74
N THR A 563 26.93 11.34 -10.15
CA THR A 563 27.95 12.41 -10.18
C THR A 563 28.66 12.52 -11.53
N ALA A 564 28.45 11.55 -12.45
CA ALA A 564 28.99 11.53 -13.80
C ALA A 564 30.52 11.65 -13.89
N ARG A 565 31.24 10.96 -12.99
CA ARG A 565 32.72 10.92 -13.02
C ARG A 565 33.29 10.32 -14.31
N ASP A 566 32.56 9.38 -14.92
CA ASP A 566 32.99 8.69 -16.14
C ASP A 566 32.47 9.33 -17.44
N ARG A 567 32.11 10.61 -17.39
CA ARG A 567 31.54 11.33 -18.52
C ARG A 567 32.47 11.35 -19.74
N ASP A 568 33.77 11.39 -19.51
CA ASP A 568 34.79 11.31 -20.55
C ASP A 568 34.68 10.04 -21.39
N LEU A 569 34.42 8.89 -20.75
CA LEU A 569 34.23 7.63 -21.45
C LEU A 569 32.82 7.49 -22.03
N ILE A 570 31.80 8.06 -21.40
CA ILE A 570 30.41 7.95 -21.88
C ILE A 570 30.19 8.81 -23.13
N ASP A 571 30.72 10.04 -23.13
CA ASP A 571 30.54 11.01 -24.22
C ASP A 571 31.62 10.87 -25.31
N GLY A 572 32.69 10.11 -25.06
CA GLY A 572 33.77 9.88 -26.02
C GLY A 572 33.54 8.70 -26.97
N ASP A 573 34.19 8.74 -28.13
CA ASP A 573 34.09 7.70 -29.19
C ASP A 573 35.27 6.73 -29.21
N ASP A 574 36.25 6.92 -28.33
CA ASP A 574 37.48 6.14 -28.31
C ASP A 574 37.20 4.66 -27.99
N ARG A 575 37.89 3.79 -28.73
CA ARG A 575 37.88 2.35 -28.49
C ARG A 575 38.99 1.98 -27.52
N ALA A 576 38.66 1.15 -26.54
CA ALA A 576 39.65 0.52 -25.69
C ALA A 576 40.56 -0.43 -26.48
N HIS A 577 41.81 -0.57 -26.03
CA HIS A 577 42.83 -1.40 -26.66
C HIS A 577 43.52 -2.35 -25.67
N THR A 578 43.49 -2.05 -24.38
CA THR A 578 44.11 -2.87 -23.32
C THR A 578 43.07 -3.53 -22.40
N LEU A 579 43.46 -4.61 -21.71
CA LEU A 579 42.60 -5.29 -20.73
C LEU A 579 41.95 -4.33 -19.73
N ARG A 580 42.75 -3.42 -19.16
CA ARG A 580 42.28 -2.42 -18.19
C ARG A 580 41.34 -1.40 -18.83
N GLU A 581 41.60 -0.99 -20.07
CA GLU A 581 40.71 -0.09 -20.80
C GLU A 581 39.37 -0.77 -21.13
N TYR A 582 39.36 -2.05 -21.54
CA TYR A 582 38.11 -2.77 -21.78
C TYR A 582 37.26 -2.83 -20.51
N LEU A 583 37.88 -3.07 -19.35
CA LEU A 583 37.20 -3.06 -18.06
C LEU A 583 36.72 -1.66 -17.67
N ALA A 584 37.56 -0.63 -17.82
CA ALA A 584 37.18 0.76 -17.55
C ALA A 584 35.96 1.18 -18.38
N VAL A 585 35.95 0.82 -19.66
CA VAL A 585 34.81 1.03 -20.57
C VAL A 585 33.58 0.28 -20.05
N LEU A 586 33.67 -1.01 -19.72
CA LEU A 586 32.51 -1.72 -19.20
C LEU A 586 31.97 -1.14 -17.88
N VAL A 587 32.87 -0.80 -16.94
CA VAL A 587 32.51 -0.22 -15.64
C VAL A 587 31.77 1.11 -15.78
N ALA A 588 32.14 1.92 -16.78
CA ALA A 588 31.49 3.19 -17.08
C ALA A 588 30.20 3.04 -17.90
N LEU A 589 30.24 2.30 -19.01
CA LEU A 589 29.20 2.30 -20.02
C LEU A 589 28.02 1.38 -19.70
N VAL A 590 28.25 0.20 -19.11
CA VAL A 590 27.15 -0.74 -18.76
C VAL A 590 26.12 -0.09 -17.83
N PRO A 591 26.50 0.49 -16.67
CA PRO A 591 25.52 1.14 -15.80
C PRO A 591 24.84 2.34 -16.46
N ALA A 592 25.59 3.10 -17.27
CA ALA A 592 25.07 4.25 -17.99
C ALA A 592 23.98 3.81 -18.99
N PHE A 593 24.28 2.83 -19.84
CA PHE A 593 23.33 2.30 -20.81
C PHE A 593 22.13 1.63 -20.14
N GLU A 594 22.30 0.85 -19.08
CA GLU A 594 21.18 0.08 -18.51
C GLU A 594 20.27 0.92 -17.60
N SER A 595 20.82 1.92 -16.90
CA SER A 595 20.12 2.57 -15.79
C SER A 595 20.20 4.10 -15.76
N ASP A 596 21.06 4.74 -16.56
CA ASP A 596 21.14 6.21 -16.58
C ASP A 596 20.08 6.83 -17.48
N ILE A 597 19.18 7.56 -16.83
CA ILE A 597 18.04 8.26 -17.44
C ILE A 597 18.45 9.41 -18.38
N ARG A 598 19.71 9.84 -18.34
CA ARG A 598 20.26 10.89 -19.23
C ARG A 598 20.48 10.38 -20.66
N ILE A 599 20.65 9.07 -20.84
CA ILE A 599 20.88 8.46 -22.14
C ILE A 599 19.53 8.11 -22.77
N THR A 600 19.02 9.02 -23.59
CA THR A 600 17.70 8.89 -24.26
C THR A 600 17.83 8.73 -25.77
N ALA A 601 18.78 9.42 -26.40
CA ALA A 601 18.99 9.43 -27.85
C ALA A 601 19.33 8.03 -28.41
N PRO A 602 18.61 7.53 -29.45
CA PRO A 602 18.90 6.24 -30.07
C PRO A 602 20.34 6.13 -30.57
N GLU A 603 20.87 7.18 -31.19
CA GLU A 603 22.23 7.20 -31.74
C GLU A 603 23.27 7.01 -30.63
N GLN A 604 23.11 7.72 -29.52
CA GLN A 604 23.97 7.57 -28.34
C GLN A 604 23.87 6.16 -27.75
N LYS A 605 22.66 5.60 -27.65
CA LYS A 605 22.45 4.22 -27.18
C LYS A 605 23.14 3.20 -28.09
N SER A 606 23.05 3.36 -29.41
CA SER A 606 23.71 2.50 -30.39
C SER A 606 25.23 2.52 -30.21
N VAL A 607 25.83 3.71 -30.10
CA VAL A 607 27.28 3.88 -29.87
C VAL A 607 27.73 3.21 -28.58
N LEU A 608 27.00 3.42 -27.48
CA LEU A 608 27.30 2.77 -26.20
C LEU A 608 27.22 1.25 -26.30
N CYS A 609 26.18 0.70 -26.93
CA CYS A 609 26.03 -0.73 -27.12
C CYS A 609 27.19 -1.33 -27.92
N SER A 610 27.60 -0.71 -29.03
CA SER A 610 28.73 -1.19 -29.84
C SER A 610 30.06 -1.17 -29.07
N ARG A 611 30.28 -0.20 -28.19
CA ARG A 611 31.48 -0.12 -27.36
C ARG A 611 31.46 -1.14 -26.22
N ILE A 612 30.30 -1.39 -25.63
CA ILE A 612 30.08 -2.46 -24.64
C ILE A 612 30.30 -3.82 -25.27
N GLU A 613 29.70 -4.08 -26.44
CA GLU A 613 29.89 -5.29 -27.25
C GLU A 613 31.38 -5.57 -27.46
N HIS A 614 32.09 -4.60 -28.03
CA HIS A 614 33.51 -4.72 -28.33
C HIS A 614 34.33 -5.07 -27.07
N SER A 615 34.03 -4.42 -25.95
CA SER A 615 34.76 -4.65 -24.71
C SER A 615 34.50 -6.03 -24.12
N TYR A 616 33.25 -6.54 -24.17
CA TYR A 616 32.96 -7.93 -23.78
C TYR A 616 33.61 -8.95 -24.72
N GLU A 617 33.61 -8.71 -26.03
CA GLU A 617 34.26 -9.57 -27.01
C GLU A 617 35.76 -9.69 -26.73
N LYS A 618 36.44 -8.57 -26.48
CA LYS A 618 37.87 -8.55 -26.18
C LYS A 618 38.22 -9.11 -24.80
N LEU A 619 37.37 -8.91 -23.79
CA LEU A 619 37.56 -9.54 -22.49
C LEU A 619 37.46 -11.06 -22.53
N ALA A 620 36.71 -11.62 -23.48
CA ALA A 620 36.61 -13.06 -23.65
C ALA A 620 37.98 -13.71 -23.93
N ASP A 621 38.93 -12.99 -24.55
CA ASP A 621 40.28 -13.50 -24.80
C ASP A 621 41.13 -13.66 -23.54
N HIS A 622 40.72 -13.02 -22.44
CA HIS A 622 41.40 -13.03 -21.15
C HIS A 622 40.69 -13.88 -20.08
N ALA A 623 39.50 -14.39 -20.37
CA ALA A 623 38.69 -15.18 -19.46
C ALA A 623 38.96 -16.70 -19.58
N LEU A 624 38.69 -17.45 -18.50
CA LEU A 624 38.81 -18.92 -18.50
C LEU A 624 37.86 -19.62 -19.48
N ASP A 625 36.63 -19.10 -19.60
CA ASP A 625 35.63 -19.54 -20.58
C ASP A 625 35.13 -18.32 -21.36
N LYS A 626 35.29 -18.35 -22.68
CA LYS A 626 34.91 -17.28 -23.59
C LYS A 626 33.40 -17.14 -23.76
N LEU A 627 32.66 -18.25 -23.69
CA LEU A 627 31.27 -18.31 -24.15
C LEU A 627 30.34 -17.32 -23.40
N PRO A 628 30.38 -17.20 -22.05
CA PRO A 628 29.52 -16.26 -21.33
C PRO A 628 29.74 -14.79 -21.72
N PHE A 629 30.99 -14.41 -22.01
CA PHE A 629 31.35 -13.06 -22.45
C PHE A 629 30.86 -12.80 -23.87
N LEU A 630 31.05 -13.75 -24.78
CA LEU A 630 30.55 -13.66 -26.16
C LEU A 630 29.02 -13.60 -26.23
N LEU A 631 28.30 -14.30 -25.34
CA LEU A 631 26.85 -14.21 -25.24
C LEU A 631 26.39 -12.80 -24.81
N ARG A 632 27.12 -12.16 -23.88
CA ARG A 632 26.84 -10.76 -23.52
C ARG A 632 27.17 -9.81 -24.66
N ALA A 633 28.31 -9.99 -25.33
CA ALA A 633 28.67 -9.19 -26.50
C ALA A 633 27.57 -9.25 -27.56
N ASN A 634 27.10 -10.45 -27.92
CA ASN A 634 26.03 -10.65 -28.90
C ASN A 634 24.70 -9.99 -28.47
N ARG A 635 24.38 -10.00 -27.17
CA ARG A 635 23.20 -9.26 -26.66
C ARG A 635 23.32 -7.76 -26.93
N TYR A 636 24.46 -7.14 -26.65
CA TYR A 636 24.67 -5.71 -26.92
C TYR A 636 24.78 -5.40 -28.42
N HIS A 637 25.31 -6.34 -29.23
CA HIS A 637 25.27 -6.23 -30.69
C HIS A 637 23.83 -6.11 -31.21
N GLY A 638 22.94 -7.01 -30.76
CA GLY A 638 21.53 -6.96 -31.13
C GLY A 638 20.84 -5.65 -30.71
N LEU A 639 21.18 -5.12 -29.54
CA LEU A 639 20.68 -3.81 -29.07
C LEU A 639 21.25 -2.65 -29.89
N ALA A 640 22.52 -2.69 -30.27
CA ALA A 640 23.15 -1.65 -31.10
C ALA A 640 22.44 -1.54 -32.46
N VAL A 641 22.14 -2.69 -33.08
CA VAL A 641 21.40 -2.78 -34.35
C VAL A 641 19.96 -2.30 -34.20
N GLN A 642 19.31 -2.55 -33.05
CA GLN A 642 17.94 -2.09 -32.80
C GLN A 642 17.83 -0.56 -32.71
N PHE A 643 18.89 0.13 -32.27
CA PHE A 643 18.90 1.60 -32.12
C PHE A 643 19.45 2.35 -33.36
N GLN A 644 19.93 1.63 -34.37
CA GLN A 644 20.27 2.18 -35.71
C GLN A 644 19.01 2.31 -36.56
#